data_AF-A0A8S9BLI7-F1
#
_entry.id   AF-A0A8S9BLI7-F1
#
_cell.length_a   1.000
_cell.length_b   1.000
_cell.length_c   1.000
_cell.angle_alpha   90.00
_cell.angle_beta   90.00
_cell.angle_gamma   90.00
#
_symmetry.space_group_name_H-M   'P 1'
#
loop_
_entity.id
_entity.type
_entity.pdbx_description
1 polymer ?
#
loop_
_entity_poly.entity_id
_entity_poly.type
_entity_poly.pdbx_seq_one_letter_code
_entity_poly.pdbx_strand_id
1 'polypeptide(L)'
;MGYNMARNLQAKLPTSDTMKVFDINPAMVERFANDTKALKSGAAVEAVDNVREAAEDSETTITVLPEPTHVKNVFGHILQPPLSESYIANPDRLFIDCSTIDPASSREVANAVHSTQQGKFVDAPMSGGVVGATAGTLTFMLGAPDSLVSRVEPILLMMGKKVLHCGAQGAGLSGKLANNYLLAINNIATAEAMNLGMKWGLDPAVLGNLINISTGRCWPSSVNNPVKGVVDGAPASRDYSGGFGLSLMKKDLNLAIIAAAEAGAKLELGERAKEVYEAAEQQENYTTTLTLHTFDKAIPPYAILSHRWSTSEVLFKDLEDDLGPSLPGYAKIQGCCDQAKADGWEYAWVDSCCIDKSSSAELSEAINSMFKWYRDAQVCYAFLDDVDGEDERAIPEKLRKSMWFTRGWTLQELLAPDVVVFFDKNWRDIGTKTSLGELISEITGIEDLFSWKGACIAQKMSWAAKRETTKEEDMAYCLMGLFDVNMPLLYGEGDKAFMRLQMEIIKASDDESFLAWTDLDDRGDIFARSPLAFQDAGQIRRCRQDRTGRTFYQGKTHPFTMTNMGLHIQMFLVPSDALPSIRFKGAMTYVGLLHGFYTVNHDNLCPAILLDEVQVPSRVFEENLIFTRISIMLFLDTDDVQEKCKTWVDRQRSQGEPSSGAGNVPLPPSRRSIYLHRFSIVETARRAAGRRDILVNYASLYRQGFSLLSSVPFSKLDGSWSLRYSESGTGDAVPILITYDTNYPFDCAHIYFINSTTRETVVLGVAANTEWKSSRIFTVILSTLDSLTKSKNRNLQPPLSPLLYDSKLILGADRISHLLRNGMSVSASLNRIGGNEKYQYVINLTVDPTGAIRWPPTAKILDQMAWLGTSMLAHDTPTELL
;
A
#
# COMPACT_ATOMS: atom_id res chain seq x y z
N MET A 1 33.30 15.23 10.97
CA MET A 1 34.46 16.16 11.04
C MET A 1 34.91 16.61 9.65
N GLY A 2 35.35 15.68 8.78
CA GLY A 2 35.98 15.95 7.48
C GLY A 2 35.35 17.08 6.65
N TYR A 3 34.04 17.02 6.37
CA TYR A 3 33.29 18.04 5.63
C TYR A 3 33.63 19.50 6.02
N ASN A 4 33.67 19.83 7.33
CA ASN A 4 33.95 21.20 7.78
C ASN A 4 35.43 21.58 7.59
N MET A 5 36.34 20.61 7.72
CA MET A 5 37.78 20.80 7.48
C MET A 5 38.06 21.02 5.99
N ALA A 6 37.49 20.16 5.13
CA ALA A 6 37.57 20.27 3.68
C ALA A 6 37.02 21.61 3.17
N ARG A 7 35.90 22.10 3.73
CA ARG A 7 35.32 23.40 3.36
C ARG A 7 36.26 24.58 3.67
N ASN A 8 36.91 24.56 4.84
CA ASN A 8 37.87 25.61 5.23
C ASN A 8 39.16 25.56 4.41
N LEU A 9 39.58 24.36 4.00
CA LEU A 9 40.70 24.16 3.10
C LEU A 9 40.37 24.66 1.70
N GLN A 10 39.23 24.24 1.13
CA GLN A 10 38.74 24.64 -0.19
C GLN A 10 38.68 26.17 -0.30
N ALA A 11 38.05 26.84 0.66
CA ALA A 11 37.87 28.29 0.66
C ALA A 11 39.16 29.11 0.84
N LYS A 12 40.28 28.48 1.20
CA LYS A 12 41.61 29.12 1.37
C LYS A 12 42.63 28.71 0.32
N LEU A 13 42.43 27.59 -0.39
CA LEU A 13 43.25 27.20 -1.52
C LEU A 13 43.08 28.19 -2.70
N PRO A 14 44.12 28.41 -3.51
CA PRO A 14 44.03 29.16 -4.76
C PRO A 14 42.95 28.61 -5.72
N THR A 15 42.38 29.49 -6.55
CA THR A 15 41.43 29.11 -7.61
C THR A 15 42.08 28.40 -8.80
N SER A 16 43.41 28.23 -8.80
CA SER A 16 44.17 27.38 -9.72
C SER A 16 44.13 25.91 -9.35
N ASP A 17 43.79 25.60 -8.10
CA ASP A 17 44.00 24.29 -7.51
C ASP A 17 42.68 23.50 -7.53
N THR A 18 42.80 22.17 -7.59
CA THR A 18 41.65 21.25 -7.58
C THR A 18 41.66 20.42 -6.30
N MET A 19 40.51 20.32 -5.64
CA MET A 19 40.27 19.43 -4.53
C MET A 19 39.37 18.28 -5.00
N LYS A 20 39.95 17.09 -5.13
CA LYS A 20 39.18 15.85 -5.30
C LYS A 20 38.62 15.41 -3.95
N VAL A 21 37.34 15.03 -3.93
CA VAL A 21 36.63 14.62 -2.72
C VAL A 21 35.93 13.27 -2.90
N PHE A 22 36.13 12.40 -1.91
CA PHE A 22 35.45 11.12 -1.77
C PHE A 22 35.04 10.92 -0.30
N ASP A 23 33.85 10.37 -0.10
CA ASP A 23 33.34 9.81 1.15
C ASP A 23 32.49 8.58 0.77
N ILE A 24 32.33 7.62 1.69
CA ILE A 24 31.50 6.43 1.44
C ILE A 24 29.99 6.77 1.43
N ASN A 25 29.58 7.89 2.03
CA ASN A 25 28.24 8.46 1.81
C ASN A 25 28.27 9.40 0.58
N PRO A 26 27.71 9.00 -0.59
CA PRO A 26 27.74 9.83 -1.79
C PRO A 26 26.88 11.09 -1.68
N ALA A 27 25.84 11.10 -0.84
CA ALA A 27 25.01 12.30 -0.62
C ALA A 27 25.82 13.41 0.09
N MET A 28 26.76 13.04 0.96
CA MET A 28 27.69 14.00 1.58
C MET A 28 28.72 14.55 0.59
N VAL A 29 29.14 13.75 -0.40
CA VAL A 29 30.02 14.21 -1.50
C VAL A 29 29.28 15.16 -2.42
N GLU A 30 28.06 14.80 -2.87
CA GLU A 30 27.22 15.66 -3.71
C GLU A 30 26.88 16.98 -3.00
N ARG A 31 26.46 16.92 -1.73
CA ARG A 31 26.20 18.08 -0.89
C ARG A 31 27.41 18.99 -0.80
N PHE A 32 28.59 18.45 -0.49
CA PHE A 32 29.82 19.24 -0.43
C PHE A 32 30.13 19.92 -1.76
N ALA A 33 30.05 19.19 -2.88
CA ALA A 33 30.29 19.74 -4.20
C ALA A 33 29.28 20.83 -4.59
N ASN A 34 28.03 20.75 -4.13
CA ASN A 34 27.00 21.76 -4.39
C ASN A 34 27.16 22.99 -3.48
N ASP A 35 27.45 22.79 -2.20
CA ASP A 35 27.72 23.86 -1.23
C ASP A 35 28.96 24.69 -1.64
N THR A 36 30.03 24.07 -2.15
CA THR A 36 31.24 24.78 -2.59
C THR A 36 31.07 25.50 -3.93
N LYS A 37 30.30 24.96 -4.89
CA LYS A 37 29.94 25.66 -6.14
C LYS A 37 29.27 27.01 -5.88
N ALA A 38 28.51 27.12 -4.79
CA ALA A 38 27.83 28.37 -4.41
C ALA A 38 28.79 29.48 -3.94
N LEU A 39 29.97 29.13 -3.40
CA LEU A 39 30.88 30.08 -2.74
C LEU A 39 31.67 30.99 -3.71
N LYS A 40 31.83 30.58 -4.98
CA LYS A 40 32.57 31.32 -6.04
C LYS A 40 34.04 31.70 -5.72
N SER A 41 34.62 31.12 -4.67
CA SER A 41 36.01 31.36 -4.24
C SER A 41 36.61 30.08 -3.69
N GLY A 42 37.94 29.95 -3.78
CA GLY A 42 38.68 28.77 -3.36
C GLY A 42 38.99 27.80 -4.51
N ALA A 43 39.57 26.65 -4.19
CA ALA A 43 39.85 25.58 -5.15
C ALA A 43 38.59 25.08 -5.87
N ALA A 44 38.75 24.60 -7.10
CA ALA A 44 37.72 23.83 -7.79
C ALA A 44 37.47 22.51 -7.03
N VAL A 45 36.23 22.03 -7.00
CA VAL A 45 35.87 20.77 -6.31
C VAL A 45 35.40 19.74 -7.32
N GLU A 46 36.02 18.57 -7.27
CA GLU A 46 35.76 17.42 -8.13
C GLU A 46 35.30 16.25 -7.24
N ALA A 47 34.08 15.78 -7.46
CA ALA A 47 33.61 14.53 -6.84
C ALA A 47 34.12 13.35 -7.66
N VAL A 48 34.65 12.32 -6.99
CA VAL A 48 35.21 11.11 -7.61
C VAL A 48 34.63 9.85 -6.98
N ASP A 49 34.68 8.72 -7.68
CA ASP A 49 33.88 7.53 -7.32
C ASP A 49 34.59 6.62 -6.30
N ASN A 50 35.88 6.85 -6.01
CA ASN A 50 36.63 6.08 -5.01
C ASN A 50 37.87 6.80 -4.43
N VAL A 51 38.39 6.29 -3.32
CA VAL A 51 39.58 6.81 -2.62
C VAL A 51 40.85 6.83 -3.46
N ARG A 52 40.93 6.03 -4.53
CA ARG A 52 42.13 5.92 -5.36
C ARG A 52 42.15 7.04 -6.41
N GLU A 53 41.03 7.30 -7.09
CA GLU A 53 40.83 8.51 -7.92
C GLU A 53 41.05 9.80 -7.13
N ALA A 54 40.65 9.85 -5.86
CA ALA A 54 40.87 11.01 -4.99
C ALA A 54 42.36 11.28 -4.68
N ALA A 55 43.20 10.24 -4.74
CA ALA A 55 44.58 10.28 -4.27
C ALA A 55 45.63 10.16 -5.38
N GLU A 56 45.34 9.50 -6.51
CA GLU A 56 46.35 9.02 -7.46
C GLU A 56 47.23 10.16 -8.02
N ASP A 57 46.62 11.20 -8.58
CA ASP A 57 47.30 12.41 -9.09
C ASP A 57 47.40 13.57 -8.07
N SER A 58 46.82 13.41 -6.88
CA SER A 58 46.84 14.43 -5.81
C SER A 58 48.24 14.60 -5.17
N GLU A 59 48.80 15.82 -5.23
CA GLU A 59 50.08 16.15 -4.58
C GLU A 59 50.03 16.05 -3.04
N THR A 60 48.88 16.38 -2.45
CA THR A 60 48.61 16.22 -1.02
C THR A 60 47.24 15.59 -0.81
N THR A 61 47.19 14.46 -0.12
CA THR A 61 45.96 13.76 0.27
C THR A 61 45.78 13.88 1.79
N ILE A 62 44.57 14.24 2.25
CA ILE A 62 44.25 14.38 3.67
C ILE A 62 43.15 13.38 4.04
N THR A 63 43.36 12.57 5.06
CA THR A 63 42.37 11.58 5.55
C THR A 63 41.81 11.97 6.92
N VAL A 64 40.51 11.73 7.14
CA VAL A 64 39.77 12.12 8.36
C VAL A 64 38.77 11.02 8.73
N LEU A 65 39.28 9.86 9.13
CA LEU A 65 38.53 8.59 9.25
C LEU A 65 38.28 8.21 10.73
N PRO A 66 37.28 7.37 11.04
CA PRO A 66 36.87 7.15 12.42
C PRO A 66 37.72 6.13 13.21
N GLU A 67 38.27 5.09 12.56
CA GLU A 67 38.96 3.96 13.21
C GLU A 67 40.27 3.56 12.52
N PRO A 68 41.21 2.87 13.22
CA PRO A 68 42.45 2.37 12.63
C PRO A 68 42.25 1.44 11.42
N THR A 69 41.19 0.61 11.44
CA THR A 69 40.82 -0.28 10.33
C THR A 69 40.45 0.49 9.07
N HIS A 70 39.71 1.61 9.19
CA HIS A 70 39.35 2.45 8.07
C HIS A 70 40.59 3.10 7.43
N VAL A 71 41.53 3.61 8.24
CA VAL A 71 42.79 4.18 7.72
C VAL A 71 43.59 3.12 6.97
N LYS A 72 43.78 1.92 7.55
CA LYS A 72 44.49 0.81 6.89
C LYS A 72 43.82 0.39 5.58
N ASN A 73 42.50 0.26 5.56
CA ASN A 73 41.76 -0.11 4.35
C ASN A 73 41.87 0.95 3.25
N VAL A 74 41.75 2.24 3.59
CA VAL A 74 41.86 3.34 2.61
C VAL A 74 43.26 3.39 2.01
N PHE A 75 44.32 3.33 2.83
CA PHE A 75 45.70 3.29 2.32
C PHE A 75 46.01 1.99 1.55
N GLY A 76 45.41 0.86 1.92
CA GLY A 76 45.49 -0.40 1.17
C GLY A 76 44.86 -0.35 -0.23
N HIS A 77 43.96 0.61 -0.50
CA HIS A 77 43.45 0.88 -1.85
C HIS A 77 44.28 1.95 -2.58
N ILE A 78 44.68 3.02 -1.89
CA ILE A 78 45.51 4.10 -2.46
C ILE A 78 46.87 3.60 -2.95
N LEU A 79 47.48 2.63 -2.26
CA LEU A 79 48.83 2.12 -2.55
C LEU A 79 48.88 0.96 -3.56
N GLN A 80 47.77 0.65 -4.23
CA GLN A 80 47.74 -0.33 -5.32
C GLN A 80 48.52 0.15 -6.56
N PRO A 81 48.88 -0.73 -7.51
CA PRO A 81 49.45 -0.31 -8.79
C PRO A 81 48.49 0.67 -9.51
N PRO A 82 48.97 1.73 -10.19
CA PRO A 82 48.15 2.85 -10.69
C PRO A 82 46.99 2.47 -11.64
N LEU A 83 45.95 3.32 -11.74
CA LEU A 83 44.82 3.13 -12.67
C LEU A 83 45.26 3.40 -14.11
N SER A 84 46.03 4.47 -14.31
CA SER A 84 46.53 4.85 -15.64
C SER A 84 47.95 4.35 -15.91
N GLU A 85 48.16 3.77 -17.10
CA GLU A 85 49.51 3.53 -17.65
C GLU A 85 50.31 4.83 -17.86
N SER A 86 49.64 6.00 -17.87
CA SER A 86 50.28 7.33 -17.92
C SER A 86 50.67 7.90 -16.55
N TYR A 87 50.47 7.18 -15.45
CA TYR A 87 50.83 7.66 -14.11
C TYR A 87 52.36 7.85 -13.99
N ILE A 88 52.77 9.08 -13.66
CA ILE A 88 54.15 9.39 -13.32
C ILE A 88 54.30 9.31 -11.81
N ALA A 89 55.11 8.37 -11.32
CA ALA A 89 55.36 8.20 -9.90
C ALA A 89 56.00 9.46 -9.29
N ASN A 90 55.24 10.17 -8.46
CA ASN A 90 55.68 11.36 -7.75
C ASN A 90 56.07 11.00 -6.29
N PRO A 91 57.37 10.84 -5.97
CA PRO A 91 57.82 10.46 -4.62
C PRO A 91 57.68 11.58 -3.58
N ASP A 92 57.30 12.79 -4.01
CA ASP A 92 57.03 13.96 -3.18
C ASP A 92 55.53 14.14 -2.87
N ARG A 93 54.65 13.19 -3.26
CA ARG A 93 53.26 13.13 -2.75
C ARG A 93 53.24 13.10 -1.23
N LEU A 94 52.31 13.84 -0.62
CA LEU A 94 52.18 13.99 0.83
C LEU A 94 50.84 13.45 1.34
N PHE A 95 50.88 12.58 2.34
CA PHE A 95 49.71 12.00 2.98
C PHE A 95 49.63 12.50 4.42
N ILE A 96 48.55 13.18 4.77
CA ILE A 96 48.32 13.76 6.10
C ILE A 96 47.11 13.05 6.72
N ASP A 97 47.35 12.15 7.69
CA ASP A 97 46.25 11.51 8.40
C ASP A 97 45.84 12.32 9.63
N CYS A 98 44.64 12.92 9.58
CA CYS A 98 44.05 13.65 10.70
C CYS A 98 43.14 12.77 11.58
N SER A 99 43.04 11.46 11.29
CA SER A 99 42.28 10.50 12.09
C SER A 99 42.84 10.40 13.52
N THR A 100 42.05 9.91 14.47
CA THR A 100 42.55 9.53 15.80
C THR A 100 42.52 8.01 15.94
N ILE A 101 43.70 7.43 15.78
CA ILE A 101 43.98 5.98 15.73
C ILE A 101 45.09 5.64 16.73
N ASP A 102 45.44 4.37 16.87
CA ASP A 102 46.60 3.98 17.68
C ASP A 102 47.94 4.31 16.95
N PRO A 103 49.03 4.60 17.69
CA PRO A 103 50.32 4.89 17.07
C PRO A 103 50.94 3.72 16.29
N ALA A 104 50.58 2.46 16.57
CA ALA A 104 51.15 1.30 15.86
C ALA A 104 50.59 1.18 14.43
N SER A 105 49.28 1.26 14.28
CA SER A 105 48.57 1.35 13.00
C SER A 105 49.06 2.52 12.14
N SER A 106 49.31 3.69 12.76
CA SER A 106 49.90 4.84 12.05
C SER A 106 51.31 4.54 11.51
N ARG A 107 52.17 3.91 12.32
CA ARG A 107 53.51 3.48 11.89
C ARG A 107 53.44 2.41 10.80
N GLU A 108 52.48 1.49 10.86
CA GLU A 108 52.24 0.46 9.84
C GLU A 108 51.87 1.07 8.48
N VAL A 109 50.93 2.03 8.47
CA VAL A 109 50.55 2.76 7.25
C VAL A 109 51.70 3.62 6.72
N ALA A 110 52.45 4.31 7.59
CA ALA A 110 53.63 5.06 7.19
C ALA A 110 54.67 4.16 6.50
N ASN A 111 54.95 2.98 7.09
CA ASN A 111 55.84 1.98 6.51
C ASN A 111 55.34 1.46 5.16
N ALA A 112 54.03 1.28 4.95
CA ALA A 112 53.45 0.90 3.66
C ALA A 112 53.65 2.00 2.59
N VAL A 113 53.40 3.27 2.94
CA VAL A 113 53.60 4.43 2.04
C VAL A 113 55.08 4.58 1.67
N HIS A 114 55.99 4.43 2.63
CA HIS A 114 57.43 4.59 2.40
C HIS A 114 58.05 3.40 1.66
N SER A 115 57.64 2.16 1.94
CA SER A 115 58.17 0.96 1.29
C SER A 115 57.75 0.84 -0.18
N THR A 116 56.53 1.27 -0.51
CA THR A 116 56.07 1.39 -1.91
C THR A 116 56.65 2.61 -2.64
N GLN A 117 57.36 3.50 -1.95
CA GLN A 117 57.95 4.74 -2.47
C GLN A 117 56.94 5.75 -3.08
N GLN A 118 55.65 5.59 -2.81
CA GLN A 118 54.57 6.38 -3.43
C GLN A 118 54.34 7.77 -2.82
N GLY A 119 55.07 8.14 -1.76
CA GLY A 119 55.02 9.46 -1.14
C GLY A 119 55.63 9.50 0.27
N LYS A 120 55.21 10.49 1.06
CA LYS A 120 55.53 10.67 2.48
C LYS A 120 54.25 10.69 3.31
N PHE A 121 54.20 9.99 4.43
CA PHE A 121 53.09 10.00 5.39
C PHE A 121 53.47 10.77 6.67
N VAL A 122 52.48 11.43 7.30
CA VAL A 122 52.55 12.08 8.63
C VAL A 122 51.23 11.92 9.38
N ASP A 123 51.26 11.83 10.72
CA ASP A 123 50.06 11.87 11.56
C ASP A 123 49.79 13.28 12.09
N ALA A 124 48.55 13.76 12.00
CA ALA A 124 48.12 15.09 12.41
C ALA A 124 46.71 15.10 13.06
N PRO A 125 46.43 14.29 14.09
CA PRO A 125 45.15 14.33 14.80
C PRO A 125 44.79 15.72 15.36
N MET A 126 43.50 16.08 15.28
CA MET A 126 42.97 17.34 15.80
C MET A 126 42.28 17.25 17.16
N SER A 127 42.21 18.40 17.82
CA SER A 127 41.33 18.72 18.95
C SER A 127 40.55 20.02 18.68
N GLY A 128 39.35 20.14 19.29
CA GLY A 128 38.42 21.27 19.13
C GLY A 128 37.00 20.90 18.67
N GLY A 129 36.76 19.64 18.30
CA GLY A 129 35.43 19.13 17.93
C GLY A 129 34.80 19.79 16.70
N VAL A 130 33.49 19.57 16.50
CA VAL A 130 32.76 20.13 15.35
C VAL A 130 32.76 21.65 15.36
N VAL A 131 32.57 22.29 16.52
CA VAL A 131 32.62 23.76 16.66
C VAL A 131 33.97 24.32 16.20
N GLY A 132 35.08 23.71 16.65
CA GLY A 132 36.43 24.08 16.22
C GLY A 132 36.65 23.86 14.71
N ALA A 133 36.10 22.78 14.15
CA ALA A 133 36.17 22.49 12.72
C ALA A 133 35.36 23.51 11.89
N THR A 134 34.11 23.79 12.23
CA THR A 134 33.26 24.76 11.51
C THR A 134 33.84 26.17 11.54
N ALA A 135 34.49 26.57 12.64
CA ALA A 135 35.14 27.87 12.79
C ALA A 135 36.59 27.94 12.26
N GLY A 136 37.18 26.83 11.81
CA GLY A 136 38.59 26.79 11.38
C GLY A 136 39.58 27.07 12.51
N THR A 137 39.25 26.70 13.75
CA THR A 137 40.02 26.99 14.98
C THR A 137 40.62 25.75 15.66
N LEU A 138 40.60 24.60 14.98
CA LEU A 138 41.22 23.35 15.43
C LEU A 138 42.69 23.54 15.87
N THR A 139 43.12 22.72 16.83
CA THR A 139 44.54 22.50 17.14
C THR A 139 44.95 21.13 16.64
N PHE A 140 45.94 21.08 15.77
CA PHE A 140 46.53 19.85 15.24
C PHE A 140 47.79 19.46 16.03
N MET A 141 47.95 18.18 16.31
CA MET A 141 49.14 17.59 16.95
C MET A 141 49.87 16.76 15.90
N LEU A 142 51.01 17.24 15.42
CA LEU A 142 51.73 16.73 14.25
C LEU A 142 52.89 15.81 14.67
N GLY A 143 52.81 14.53 14.30
CA GLY A 143 53.94 13.60 14.25
C GLY A 143 54.54 13.60 12.85
N ALA A 144 55.77 14.12 12.72
CA ALA A 144 56.48 14.25 11.44
C ALA A 144 57.99 14.37 11.68
N PRO A 145 58.85 13.96 10.72
CA PRO A 145 60.25 14.39 10.71
C PRO A 145 60.34 15.89 10.46
N ASP A 146 61.30 16.56 11.09
CA ASP A 146 61.53 18.02 11.05
C ASP A 146 61.51 18.59 9.61
N SER A 147 62.04 17.84 8.66
CA SER A 147 62.12 18.18 7.23
C SER A 147 60.77 18.29 6.50
N LEU A 148 59.67 17.78 7.10
CA LEU A 148 58.31 17.92 6.55
C LEU A 148 57.47 18.96 7.28
N VAL A 149 57.87 19.41 8.48
CA VAL A 149 57.07 20.32 9.31
C VAL A 149 56.73 21.62 8.57
N SER A 150 57.72 22.23 7.92
CA SER A 150 57.55 23.47 7.15
C SER A 150 56.65 23.34 5.91
N ARG A 151 56.38 22.12 5.43
CA ARG A 151 55.44 21.83 4.34
C ARG A 151 54.04 21.51 4.87
N VAL A 152 53.95 20.79 5.99
CA VAL A 152 52.68 20.31 6.57
C VAL A 152 51.96 21.40 7.37
N GLU A 153 52.68 22.21 8.16
CA GLU A 153 52.09 23.21 9.04
C GLU A 153 51.20 24.25 8.30
N PRO A 154 51.63 24.85 7.17
CA PRO A 154 50.78 25.80 6.42
C PRO A 154 49.45 25.18 5.95
N ILE A 155 49.46 23.90 5.59
CA ILE A 155 48.28 23.17 5.10
C ILE A 155 47.29 22.95 6.25
N LEU A 156 47.77 22.52 7.42
CA LEU A 156 46.95 22.35 8.62
C LEU A 156 46.38 23.70 9.13
N LEU A 157 47.12 24.80 9.01
CA LEU A 157 46.66 26.15 9.35
C LEU A 157 45.57 26.71 8.39
N MET A 158 45.30 26.05 7.26
CA MET A 158 44.07 26.32 6.51
C MET A 158 42.83 25.75 7.22
N MET A 159 42.95 24.66 7.95
CA MET A 159 41.82 23.99 8.63
C MET A 159 41.71 24.31 10.13
N GLY A 160 42.74 24.91 10.73
CA GLY A 160 42.82 25.19 12.16
C GLY A 160 43.59 26.47 12.50
N LYS A 161 43.70 26.76 13.80
CA LYS A 161 44.36 27.96 14.35
C LYS A 161 45.75 27.69 14.91
N LYS A 162 46.09 26.43 15.18
CA LYS A 162 47.39 26.05 15.75
C LYS A 162 47.83 24.67 15.28
N VAL A 163 49.12 24.54 14.98
CA VAL A 163 49.81 23.26 14.85
C VAL A 163 50.79 23.13 16.03
N LEU A 164 50.97 21.90 16.51
CA LEU A 164 51.95 21.53 17.51
C LEU A 164 52.76 20.36 16.96
N HIS A 165 53.99 20.61 16.53
CA HIS A 165 54.92 19.52 16.23
C HIS A 165 55.27 18.79 17.53
N CYS A 166 54.91 17.50 17.60
CA CYS A 166 55.02 16.67 18.79
C CYS A 166 56.24 15.75 18.77
N GLY A 167 56.98 15.71 17.66
CA GLY A 167 58.08 14.79 17.39
C GLY A 167 57.86 13.98 16.11
N ALA A 168 58.51 12.83 15.99
CA ALA A 168 58.45 11.95 14.83
C ALA A 168 57.10 11.21 14.65
N GLN A 169 57.01 10.32 13.66
CA GLN A 169 55.81 9.56 13.33
C GLN A 169 55.16 8.87 14.55
N GLY A 170 53.87 9.09 14.75
CA GLY A 170 53.06 8.60 15.86
C GLY A 170 53.08 9.49 17.11
N ALA A 171 53.91 10.54 17.16
CA ALA A 171 53.98 11.45 18.31
C ALA A 171 52.76 12.37 18.41
N GLY A 172 52.14 12.75 17.29
CA GLY A 172 50.90 13.53 17.27
C GLY A 172 49.74 12.75 17.90
N LEU A 173 49.58 11.49 17.49
CA LEU A 173 48.63 10.53 18.07
C LEU A 173 48.92 10.27 19.55
N SER A 174 50.19 10.07 19.92
CA SER A 174 50.58 9.87 21.33
C SER A 174 50.18 11.07 22.21
N GLY A 175 50.41 12.30 21.73
CA GLY A 175 49.98 13.53 22.42
C GLY A 175 48.46 13.67 22.50
N LYS A 176 47.73 13.37 21.42
CA LYS A 176 46.26 13.38 21.37
C LYS A 176 45.64 12.39 22.36
N LEU A 177 46.16 11.16 22.42
CA LEU A 177 45.66 10.12 23.31
C LEU A 177 45.95 10.44 24.79
N ALA A 178 47.14 10.95 25.10
CA ALA A 178 47.46 11.44 26.45
C ALA A 178 46.54 12.59 26.91
N ASN A 179 46.24 13.55 26.01
CA ASN A 179 45.27 14.61 26.27
C ASN A 179 43.86 14.06 26.53
N ASN A 180 43.40 13.10 25.73
CA ASN A 180 42.03 12.59 25.85
C ASN A 180 41.84 11.63 27.04
N TYR A 181 42.87 10.87 27.43
CA TYR A 181 42.90 10.19 28.74
C TYR A 181 42.75 11.19 29.89
N LEU A 182 43.55 12.27 29.91
CA LEU A 182 43.47 13.30 30.94
C LEU A 182 42.09 14.00 30.95
N LEU A 183 41.47 14.20 29.79
CA LEU A 183 40.12 14.74 29.67
C LEU A 183 39.05 13.78 30.23
N ALA A 184 39.15 12.48 29.94
CA ALA A 184 38.25 11.46 30.46
C ALA A 184 38.27 11.40 32.00
N ILE A 185 39.46 11.38 32.62
CA ILE A 185 39.59 11.41 34.09
C ILE A 185 39.01 12.69 34.68
N ASN A 186 39.31 13.86 34.08
CA ASN A 186 38.81 15.14 34.59
C ASN A 186 37.29 15.29 34.42
N ASN A 187 36.67 14.71 33.39
CA ASN A 187 35.21 14.70 33.23
C ASN A 187 34.56 13.96 34.40
N ILE A 188 35.00 12.73 34.68
CA ILE A 188 34.46 11.89 35.76
C ILE A 188 34.66 12.59 37.11
N ALA A 189 35.89 13.02 37.43
CA ALA A 189 36.20 13.70 38.68
C ALA A 189 35.41 15.01 38.87
N THR A 190 35.14 15.76 37.80
CA THR A 190 34.28 16.96 37.86
C THR A 190 32.83 16.58 38.14
N ALA A 191 32.29 15.56 37.47
CA ALA A 191 30.91 15.10 37.70
C ALA A 191 30.73 14.58 39.13
N GLU A 192 31.68 13.80 39.64
CA GLU A 192 31.69 13.32 41.04
C GLU A 192 31.78 14.47 42.05
N ALA A 193 32.70 15.42 41.87
CA ALA A 193 32.86 16.56 42.77
C ALA A 193 31.62 17.48 42.81
N MET A 194 31.02 17.75 41.65
CA MET A 194 29.79 18.53 41.54
C MET A 194 28.60 17.79 42.22
N ASN A 195 28.39 16.51 41.91
CA ASN A 195 27.36 15.67 42.51
C ASN A 195 27.50 15.58 44.04
N LEU A 196 28.73 15.42 44.55
CA LEU A 196 29.03 15.38 45.98
C LEU A 196 28.67 16.70 46.67
N GLY A 197 29.11 17.83 46.12
CA GLY A 197 28.79 19.15 46.69
C GLY A 197 27.30 19.49 46.62
N MET A 198 26.62 19.11 45.53
CA MET A 198 25.15 19.23 45.42
C MET A 198 24.42 18.38 46.47
N LYS A 199 24.91 17.16 46.76
CA LYS A 199 24.38 16.31 47.84
C LYS A 199 24.68 16.84 49.25
N TRP A 200 25.66 17.73 49.40
CA TRP A 200 25.87 18.53 50.62
C TRP A 200 25.03 19.82 50.65
N GLY A 201 24.17 20.06 49.67
CA GLY A 201 23.28 21.23 49.60
C GLY A 201 23.93 22.50 49.06
N LEU A 202 25.08 22.40 48.39
CA LEU A 202 25.69 23.54 47.70
C LEU A 202 24.98 23.83 46.37
N ASP A 203 24.79 25.12 46.07
CA ASP A 203 24.32 25.57 44.76
C ASP A 203 25.32 25.19 43.65
N PRO A 204 24.87 24.63 42.50
CA PRO A 204 25.77 24.20 41.42
C PRO A 204 26.61 25.32 40.81
N ALA A 205 26.06 26.53 40.64
CA ALA A 205 26.79 27.64 40.03
C ALA A 205 27.83 28.22 41.00
N VAL A 206 27.49 28.34 42.29
CA VAL A 206 28.43 28.71 43.35
C VAL A 206 29.56 27.70 43.47
N LEU A 207 29.25 26.39 43.46
CA LEU A 207 30.23 25.31 43.51
C LEU A 207 31.14 25.28 42.27
N GLY A 208 30.56 25.39 41.08
CA GLY A 208 31.31 25.48 39.83
C GLY A 208 32.28 26.67 39.82
N ASN A 209 31.81 27.86 40.22
CA ASN A 209 32.66 29.04 40.36
C ASN A 209 33.77 28.84 41.40
N LEU A 210 33.46 28.27 42.58
CA LEU A 210 34.44 27.97 43.63
C LEU A 210 35.56 27.04 43.11
N ILE A 211 35.20 25.97 42.40
CA ILE A 211 36.18 25.07 41.77
C ILE A 211 37.04 25.83 40.75
N ASN A 212 36.43 26.69 39.93
CA ASN A 212 37.08 27.41 38.83
C ASN A 212 38.01 28.56 39.24
N ILE A 213 37.89 29.07 40.48
CA ILE A 213 38.87 30.00 41.09
C ILE A 213 39.89 29.29 41.99
N SER A 214 39.77 27.98 42.19
CA SER A 214 40.59 27.18 43.12
C SER A 214 41.48 26.17 42.38
N THR A 215 42.28 25.41 43.15
CA THR A 215 43.19 24.36 42.63
C THR A 215 42.48 23.18 41.95
N GLY A 216 41.16 23.04 42.10
CA GLY A 216 40.35 22.01 41.42
C GLY A 216 39.99 22.35 39.96
N ARG A 217 40.33 23.54 39.47
CA ARG A 217 39.99 23.99 38.11
C ARG A 217 40.60 23.09 37.04
N CYS A 218 39.75 22.56 36.16
CA CYS A 218 40.13 21.87 34.93
C CYS A 218 39.34 22.41 33.72
N TRP A 219 39.58 21.87 32.52
CA TRP A 219 38.81 22.26 31.33
C TRP A 219 37.31 21.88 31.44
N PRO A 220 36.94 20.65 31.87
CA PRO A 220 35.56 20.30 32.16
C PRO A 220 34.89 21.28 33.14
N SER A 221 35.47 21.54 34.31
CA SER A 221 34.84 22.40 35.32
C SER A 221 34.57 23.83 34.83
N SER A 222 35.43 24.37 33.95
CA SER A 222 35.44 25.80 33.56
C SER A 222 34.94 26.12 32.14
N VAL A 223 34.83 25.12 31.25
CA VAL A 223 34.41 25.33 29.85
C VAL A 223 33.26 24.41 29.44
N ASN A 224 33.18 23.20 30.02
CA ASN A 224 32.25 22.16 29.60
C ASN A 224 31.69 21.43 30.83
N ASN A 225 31.11 22.22 31.75
CA ASN A 225 30.71 21.70 33.06
C ASN A 225 29.59 20.65 32.90
N PRO A 226 29.70 19.48 33.58
CA PRO A 226 28.73 18.41 33.42
C PRO A 226 27.36 18.69 34.04
N VAL A 227 27.16 19.79 34.77
CA VAL A 227 25.88 20.14 35.40
C VAL A 227 25.16 21.26 34.63
N LYS A 228 23.87 21.03 34.35
CA LYS A 228 22.96 21.95 33.66
C LYS A 228 22.93 23.34 34.31
N GLY A 229 23.11 24.39 33.52
CA GLY A 229 23.04 25.79 33.99
C GLY A 229 24.28 26.31 34.72
N VAL A 230 25.37 25.52 34.83
CA VAL A 230 26.64 26.01 35.41
C VAL A 230 27.52 26.69 34.34
N VAL A 231 27.38 26.31 33.07
CA VAL A 231 27.98 26.97 31.91
C VAL A 231 26.99 26.92 30.74
N ASP A 232 26.48 28.08 30.31
CA ASP A 232 25.39 28.17 29.31
C ASP A 232 25.72 27.49 27.98
N GLY A 233 26.98 27.59 27.52
CA GLY A 233 27.44 26.99 26.26
C GLY A 233 27.78 25.49 26.32
N ALA A 234 27.78 24.88 27.50
CA ALA A 234 28.14 23.47 27.68
C ALA A 234 26.97 22.54 27.26
N PRO A 235 27.25 21.30 26.80
CA PRO A 235 26.21 20.34 26.42
C PRO A 235 25.17 20.09 27.54
N ALA A 236 25.61 20.05 28.81
CA ALA A 236 24.71 19.87 29.96
C ALA A 236 23.59 20.91 30.06
N SER A 237 23.81 22.14 29.55
CA SER A 237 22.80 23.20 29.53
C SER A 237 21.74 23.03 28.44
N ARG A 238 21.94 22.07 27.52
CA ARG A 238 21.00 21.66 26.46
C ARG A 238 20.81 20.14 26.43
N ASP A 239 20.75 19.55 27.63
CA ASP A 239 20.46 18.13 27.87
C ASP A 239 21.40 17.17 27.10
N TYR A 240 22.69 17.52 27.12
CA TYR A 240 23.84 16.81 26.56
C TYR A 240 23.86 16.68 25.02
N SER A 241 22.97 17.36 24.30
CA SER A 241 22.89 17.28 22.83
C SER A 241 24.19 17.75 22.12
N GLY A 242 24.65 16.93 21.18
CA GLY A 242 25.85 17.19 20.36
C GLY A 242 27.16 17.26 21.16
N GLY A 243 28.13 18.06 20.69
CA GLY A 243 29.42 18.22 21.37
C GLY A 243 30.46 17.14 20.97
N PHE A 244 30.86 16.30 21.93
CA PHE A 244 31.76 15.16 21.70
C PHE A 244 31.14 13.91 22.31
N GLY A 245 30.68 12.99 21.44
CA GLY A 245 29.85 11.85 21.83
C GLY A 245 30.54 10.84 22.74
N LEU A 246 29.73 10.14 23.53
CA LEU A 246 30.18 9.21 24.57
C LEU A 246 31.01 8.06 24.01
N SER A 247 30.54 7.44 22.93
CA SER A 247 31.23 6.37 22.19
C SER A 247 32.59 6.80 21.64
N LEU A 248 32.73 8.05 21.17
CA LEU A 248 33.99 8.61 20.69
C LEU A 248 34.99 8.82 21.83
N MET A 249 34.54 9.23 23.01
CA MET A 249 35.39 9.33 24.20
C MET A 249 35.83 7.93 24.67
N LYS A 250 34.89 6.97 24.73
CA LYS A 250 35.19 5.56 25.04
C LYS A 250 36.24 4.97 24.11
N LYS A 251 36.14 5.26 22.80
CA LYS A 251 37.15 4.87 21.79
C LYS A 251 38.51 5.51 22.06
N ASP A 252 38.60 6.84 22.16
CA ASP A 252 39.87 7.53 22.38
C ASP A 252 40.52 7.12 23.72
N LEU A 253 39.73 6.78 24.75
CA LEU A 253 40.20 6.24 26.03
C LEU A 253 40.75 4.80 25.87
N ASN A 254 40.05 3.92 25.15
CA ASN A 254 40.54 2.56 24.86
C ASN A 254 41.85 2.58 24.05
N LEU A 255 41.96 3.47 23.04
CA LEU A 255 43.20 3.68 22.29
C LEU A 255 44.35 4.17 23.20
N ALA A 256 44.06 5.04 24.17
CA ALA A 256 45.06 5.50 25.14
C ALA A 256 45.52 4.39 26.11
N ILE A 257 44.62 3.50 26.53
CA ILE A 257 44.94 2.33 27.36
C ILE A 257 45.86 1.36 26.59
N ILE A 258 45.53 1.06 25.33
CA ILE A 258 46.35 0.19 24.46
C ILE A 258 47.75 0.82 24.25
N ALA A 259 47.82 2.10 23.89
CA ALA A 259 49.08 2.79 23.67
C ALA A 259 49.95 2.90 24.93
N ALA A 260 49.33 3.02 26.11
CA ALA A 260 50.04 3.00 27.38
C ALA A 260 50.62 1.61 27.70
N ALA A 261 49.87 0.54 27.42
CA ALA A 261 50.36 -0.84 27.57
C ALA A 261 51.54 -1.14 26.62
N GLU A 262 51.48 -0.71 25.35
CA GLU A 262 52.62 -0.77 24.41
C GLU A 262 53.86 -0.04 24.93
N ALA A 263 53.67 1.14 25.55
CA ALA A 263 54.74 1.97 26.09
C ALA A 263 55.26 1.51 27.46
N GLY A 264 54.68 0.47 28.07
CA GLY A 264 54.99 0.05 29.44
C GLY A 264 54.54 1.04 30.53
N ALA A 265 53.63 1.96 30.20
CA ALA A 265 53.12 2.97 31.10
C ALA A 265 51.85 2.48 31.84
N LYS A 266 51.83 2.61 33.17
CA LYS A 266 50.70 2.17 34.00
C LYS A 266 49.67 3.29 34.19
N LEU A 267 48.46 3.11 33.66
CA LEU A 267 47.32 4.03 33.87
C LEU A 267 46.49 3.61 35.09
N GLU A 268 46.84 4.10 36.28
CA GLU A 268 46.17 3.76 37.55
C GLU A 268 44.64 4.00 37.55
N LEU A 269 44.14 4.90 36.69
CA LEU A 269 42.72 5.25 36.58
C LEU A 269 42.09 4.82 35.24
N GLY A 270 42.85 4.18 34.34
CA GLY A 270 42.44 3.88 32.97
C GLY A 270 41.23 2.95 32.89
N GLU A 271 41.39 1.71 33.39
CA GLU A 271 40.29 0.72 33.37
C GLU A 271 39.06 1.22 34.14
N ARG A 272 39.24 1.89 35.29
CA ARG A 272 38.10 2.39 36.06
C ARG A 272 37.34 3.52 35.35
N ALA A 273 38.04 4.37 34.60
CA ALA A 273 37.38 5.37 33.76
C ALA A 273 36.63 4.72 32.58
N LYS A 274 37.22 3.70 31.97
CA LYS A 274 36.60 2.91 30.90
C LYS A 274 35.33 2.21 31.38
N GLU A 275 35.35 1.55 32.54
CA GLU A 275 34.16 0.96 33.17
C GLU A 275 33.02 2.00 33.33
N VAL A 276 33.34 3.25 33.71
CA VAL A 276 32.35 4.33 33.84
C VAL A 276 31.82 4.79 32.48
N TYR A 277 32.68 4.90 31.46
CA TYR A 277 32.25 5.25 30.09
C TYR A 277 31.43 4.14 29.42
N GLU A 278 31.75 2.87 29.67
CA GLU A 278 30.99 1.70 29.21
C GLU A 278 29.62 1.60 29.92
N ALA A 279 29.58 1.82 31.24
CA ALA A 279 28.32 1.81 31.99
C ALA A 279 27.39 2.99 31.65
N ALA A 280 27.94 4.15 31.27
CA ALA A 280 27.16 5.30 30.81
C ALA A 280 26.55 5.05 29.42
N GLU A 281 27.29 4.39 28.51
CA GLU A 281 26.81 4.07 27.16
C GLU A 281 25.69 3.02 27.18
N GLN A 282 25.70 2.13 28.17
CA GLN A 282 24.61 1.19 28.47
C GLN A 282 23.38 1.85 29.12
N GLN A 283 23.41 3.18 29.37
CA GLN A 283 22.31 3.95 29.96
C GLN A 283 21.77 5.05 29.03
N GLU A 284 22.19 5.08 27.76
CA GLU A 284 21.57 5.92 26.73
C GLU A 284 20.22 5.31 26.30
N ASN A 285 19.12 5.65 26.99
CA ASN A 285 17.75 5.24 26.61
C ASN A 285 17.46 5.61 25.15
N TYR A 286 17.32 4.61 24.27
CA TYR A 286 17.33 4.79 22.81
C TYR A 286 16.13 5.57 22.23
N THR A 287 14.98 5.60 22.90
CA THR A 287 13.86 6.52 22.61
C THR A 287 14.21 8.00 22.82
N THR A 288 15.34 8.32 23.46
CA THR A 288 15.82 9.70 23.67
C THR A 288 16.80 10.18 22.61
N THR A 289 17.42 9.29 21.84
CA THR A 289 18.39 9.64 20.80
C THR A 289 17.76 9.80 19.42
N LEU A 290 16.59 9.18 19.19
CA LEU A 290 15.87 9.16 17.90
C LEU A 290 16.71 8.60 16.72
N THR A 291 17.76 7.85 17.05
CA THR A 291 18.64 7.17 16.11
C THR A 291 18.04 5.83 15.66
N LEU A 292 18.26 5.44 14.42
CA LEU A 292 17.91 4.11 13.93
C LEU A 292 18.84 3.03 14.49
N HIS A 293 18.27 1.86 14.80
CA HIS A 293 18.97 0.68 15.33
C HIS A 293 18.46 -0.58 14.63
N THR A 294 19.37 -1.46 14.20
CA THR A 294 19.06 -2.69 13.45
C THR A 294 19.28 -3.94 14.32
N PHE A 295 18.35 -4.90 14.28
CA PHE A 295 18.36 -6.09 15.13
C PHE A 295 18.23 -7.40 14.32
N ASP A 296 19.35 -8.05 14.01
CA ASP A 296 19.34 -9.33 13.28
C ASP A 296 18.62 -10.46 14.03
N LYS A 297 18.78 -10.49 15.37
CA LYS A 297 18.30 -11.55 16.27
C LYS A 297 18.03 -10.96 17.66
N ALA A 298 17.07 -11.55 18.38
CA ALA A 298 16.64 -11.10 19.71
C ALA A 298 16.21 -9.62 19.73
N ILE A 299 15.15 -9.31 18.97
CA ILE A 299 14.50 -7.99 18.95
C ILE A 299 14.06 -7.64 20.39
N PRO A 300 14.43 -6.47 20.95
CA PRO A 300 14.02 -6.03 22.28
C PRO A 300 12.52 -5.67 22.33
N PRO A 301 11.90 -5.49 23.51
CA PRO A 301 10.54 -4.97 23.63
C PRO A 301 10.42 -3.55 23.05
N TYR A 302 9.37 -3.27 22.27
CA TYR A 302 9.18 -2.02 21.55
C TYR A 302 7.70 -1.61 21.47
N ALA A 303 7.48 -0.30 21.37
CA ALA A 303 6.21 0.29 20.93
C ALA A 303 6.17 0.39 19.39
N ILE A 304 4.99 0.45 18.78
CA ILE A 304 4.83 0.56 17.32
C ILE A 304 3.84 1.67 16.93
N LEU A 305 4.18 2.47 15.93
CA LEU A 305 3.32 3.56 15.44
C LEU A 305 2.44 3.11 14.27
N SER A 306 1.14 3.03 14.51
CA SER A 306 0.13 3.09 13.46
C SER A 306 -0.21 4.54 13.15
N HIS A 307 -0.18 4.93 11.88
CA HIS A 307 -0.51 6.30 11.48
C HIS A 307 -1.08 6.38 10.06
N ARG A 308 -1.49 7.59 9.66
CA ARG A 308 -1.71 7.93 8.25
C ARG A 308 -0.46 8.58 7.65
N TRP A 309 -0.14 8.20 6.42
CA TRP A 309 0.90 8.81 5.60
C TRP A 309 0.42 10.16 5.05
N SER A 310 1.20 11.20 5.31
CA SER A 310 1.05 12.56 4.79
C SER A 310 1.94 12.80 3.56
N THR A 311 1.90 14.01 2.99
CA THR A 311 2.82 14.45 1.93
C THR A 311 4.22 14.83 2.43
N SER A 312 4.49 14.70 3.73
CA SER A 312 5.71 15.18 4.39
C SER A 312 6.22 14.20 5.45
N GLU A 313 6.10 12.90 5.17
CA GLU A 313 6.70 11.85 6.00
C GLU A 313 8.22 11.93 6.03
N VAL A 314 8.81 11.51 7.15
CA VAL A 314 10.24 11.30 7.30
C VAL A 314 10.53 9.84 6.94
N LEU A 315 11.46 9.64 6.00
CA LEU A 315 11.87 8.32 5.51
C LEU A 315 13.11 7.83 6.27
N PHE A 316 13.48 6.56 6.04
CA PHE A 316 14.65 5.92 6.67
C PHE A 316 15.92 6.74 6.47
N LYS A 317 16.20 7.10 5.21
CA LYS A 317 17.35 7.91 4.82
C LYS A 317 17.35 9.33 5.41
N ASP A 318 16.18 9.92 5.67
CA ASP A 318 16.11 11.25 6.29
C ASP A 318 16.57 11.24 7.76
N LEU A 319 16.53 10.09 8.43
CA LEU A 319 17.13 9.90 9.75
C LEU A 319 18.62 9.53 9.66
N GLU A 320 19.04 8.75 8.66
CA GLU A 320 20.47 8.47 8.42
C GLU A 320 21.30 9.72 8.09
N ASP A 321 20.77 10.61 7.25
CA ASP A 321 21.42 11.87 6.85
C ASP A 321 21.22 13.02 7.87
N ASP A 322 20.68 12.74 9.06
CA ASP A 322 20.39 13.69 10.17
C ASP A 322 19.50 14.88 9.73
N LEU A 323 18.58 14.63 8.80
CA LEU A 323 17.65 15.63 8.24
C LEU A 323 16.31 15.68 8.98
N GLY A 324 15.93 14.60 9.68
CA GLY A 324 14.68 14.44 10.42
C GLY A 324 14.18 15.71 11.12
N PRO A 325 14.94 16.34 12.04
CA PRO A 325 14.54 17.55 12.77
C PRO A 325 14.14 18.76 11.91
N SER A 326 14.44 18.76 10.61
CA SER A 326 14.05 19.83 9.66
C SER A 326 12.76 19.56 8.89
N LEU A 327 12.19 18.34 8.98
CA LEU A 327 11.06 17.88 8.17
C LEU A 327 9.74 17.91 8.95
N PRO A 328 8.60 18.33 8.34
CA PRO A 328 7.33 18.49 9.06
C PRO A 328 6.81 17.21 9.74
N GLY A 329 7.00 16.03 9.14
CA GLY A 329 6.57 14.74 9.70
C GLY A 329 7.31 14.32 10.97
N TYR A 330 8.46 14.94 11.28
CA TYR A 330 9.29 14.56 12.42
C TYR A 330 8.58 14.75 13.77
N ALA A 331 7.69 15.74 13.88
CA ALA A 331 6.88 15.95 15.08
C ALA A 331 6.00 14.73 15.45
N LYS A 332 5.61 13.92 14.46
CA LYS A 332 4.87 12.66 14.67
C LYS A 332 5.78 11.54 15.21
N ILE A 333 7.02 11.45 14.73
CA ILE A 333 8.02 10.49 15.24
C ILE A 333 8.44 10.89 16.66
N GLN A 334 8.73 12.18 16.88
CA GLN A 334 9.04 12.75 18.19
C GLN A 334 7.96 12.40 19.22
N GLY A 335 6.69 12.71 18.95
CA GLY A 335 5.58 12.40 19.86
C GLY A 335 5.40 10.90 20.13
N CYS A 336 5.64 10.05 19.13
CA CYS A 336 5.63 8.60 19.30
C CYS A 336 6.75 8.12 20.24
N CYS A 337 7.97 8.64 20.09
CA CYS A 337 9.10 8.29 20.94
C CYS A 337 8.99 8.89 22.35
N ASP A 338 8.42 10.09 22.49
CA ASP A 338 8.12 10.72 23.78
C ASP A 338 7.05 9.92 24.55
N GLN A 339 6.01 9.45 23.86
CA GLN A 339 4.99 8.56 24.46
C GLN A 339 5.57 7.18 24.79
N ALA A 340 6.36 6.58 23.89
CA ALA A 340 7.07 5.32 24.15
C ALA A 340 7.93 5.42 25.41
N LYS A 341 8.70 6.50 25.53
CA LYS A 341 9.53 6.81 26.70
C LYS A 341 8.70 7.07 27.98
N ALA A 342 7.53 7.70 27.87
CA ALA A 342 6.64 7.93 29.01
C ALA A 342 6.04 6.62 29.56
N ASP A 343 5.73 5.67 28.67
CA ASP A 343 5.23 4.34 29.02
C ASP A 343 6.35 3.35 29.42
N GLY A 344 7.63 3.76 29.30
CA GLY A 344 8.80 2.99 29.74
C GLY A 344 9.47 2.13 28.66
N TRP A 345 9.16 2.33 27.37
CA TRP A 345 9.75 1.60 26.25
C TRP A 345 11.04 2.26 25.75
N GLU A 346 12.09 1.46 25.57
CA GLU A 346 13.39 1.89 25.05
C GLU A 346 13.40 2.09 23.54
N TYR A 347 12.46 1.47 22.80
CA TYR A 347 12.40 1.49 21.34
C TYR A 347 10.99 1.75 20.83
N ALA A 348 10.89 2.48 19.72
CA ALA A 348 9.67 2.67 18.95
C ALA A 348 9.95 2.35 17.47
N TRP A 349 9.05 1.61 16.81
CA TRP A 349 9.11 1.32 15.38
C TRP A 349 8.07 2.12 14.61
N VAL A 350 8.47 2.67 13.46
CA VAL A 350 7.62 3.50 12.58
C VAL A 350 7.83 3.08 11.14
N ASP A 351 6.77 2.72 10.41
CA ASP A 351 6.88 2.17 9.06
C ASP A 351 7.53 3.14 8.06
N SER A 352 7.32 4.46 8.22
CA SER A 352 7.89 5.49 7.34
C SER A 352 9.43 5.50 7.37
N CYS A 353 10.04 5.40 8.57
CA CYS A 353 11.48 5.57 8.77
C CYS A 353 12.23 4.34 9.30
N CYS A 354 11.57 3.24 9.69
CA CYS A 354 12.21 1.99 10.12
C CYS A 354 12.16 0.88 9.06
N ILE A 355 12.01 1.27 7.78
CA ILE A 355 12.11 0.40 6.60
C ILE A 355 12.82 1.21 5.51
N ASP A 356 13.97 0.77 5.01
CA ASP A 356 14.52 1.28 3.76
C ASP A 356 13.65 0.82 2.57
N LYS A 357 13.11 1.81 1.86
CA LYS A 357 12.24 1.60 0.70
C LYS A 357 13.01 1.72 -0.62
N SER A 358 14.31 2.02 -0.56
CA SER A 358 15.23 1.93 -1.70
C SER A 358 15.65 0.47 -1.95
N SER A 359 15.88 -0.29 -0.89
CA SER A 359 16.05 -1.74 -0.89
C SER A 359 14.72 -2.44 -1.20
N SER A 360 14.57 -2.91 -2.44
CA SER A 360 13.41 -3.71 -2.87
C SER A 360 13.31 -5.07 -2.17
N ALA A 361 14.45 -5.60 -1.69
CA ALA A 361 14.50 -6.82 -0.88
C ALA A 361 13.93 -6.56 0.52
N GLU A 362 14.40 -5.52 1.21
CA GLU A 362 13.92 -5.15 2.54
C GLU A 362 12.46 -4.75 2.52
N LEU A 363 12.02 -3.93 1.55
CA LEU A 363 10.61 -3.59 1.37
C LEU A 363 9.71 -4.83 1.18
N SER A 364 10.21 -5.87 0.50
CA SER A 364 9.49 -7.13 0.32
C SER A 364 9.46 -7.99 1.60
N GLU A 365 10.55 -8.04 2.37
CA GLU A 365 10.60 -8.72 3.66
C GLU A 365 9.71 -8.00 4.71
N ALA A 366 9.78 -6.68 4.73
CA ALA A 366 9.03 -5.81 5.63
C ALA A 366 7.52 -5.94 5.43
N ILE A 367 7.03 -5.84 4.19
CA ILE A 367 5.60 -6.00 3.91
C ILE A 367 5.11 -7.43 4.23
N ASN A 368 5.94 -8.45 4.05
CA ASN A 368 5.62 -9.83 4.48
C ASN A 368 5.72 -10.04 6.01
N SER A 369 6.42 -9.16 6.73
CA SER A 369 6.63 -9.23 8.18
C SER A 369 5.77 -8.26 8.99
N MET A 370 5.16 -7.26 8.37
CA MET A 370 4.55 -6.12 9.08
C MET A 370 3.45 -6.55 10.06
N PHE A 371 2.60 -7.51 9.69
CA PHE A 371 1.60 -8.07 10.60
C PHE A 371 2.24 -8.69 11.86
N LYS A 372 3.35 -9.41 11.69
CA LYS A 372 4.12 -9.98 12.80
C LYS A 372 4.72 -8.88 13.68
N TRP A 373 5.23 -7.78 13.10
CA TRP A 373 5.76 -6.66 13.87
C TRP A 373 4.66 -5.96 14.69
N TYR A 374 3.50 -5.68 14.10
CA TYR A 374 2.36 -5.16 14.88
C TYR A 374 1.88 -6.13 15.98
N ARG A 375 1.95 -7.45 15.75
CA ARG A 375 1.59 -8.47 16.76
C ARG A 375 2.61 -8.61 17.89
N ASP A 376 3.90 -8.53 17.57
CA ASP A 376 4.98 -8.79 18.53
C ASP A 376 5.39 -7.51 19.33
N ALA A 377 4.91 -6.34 18.90
CA ALA A 377 5.01 -5.07 19.63
C ALA A 377 4.22 -5.09 20.96
N GLN A 378 4.70 -4.36 21.96
CA GLN A 378 4.11 -4.35 23.30
C GLN A 378 2.91 -3.41 23.42
N VAL A 379 2.92 -2.33 22.64
CA VAL A 379 1.81 -1.38 22.48
C VAL A 379 1.85 -0.79 21.09
N CYS A 380 0.67 -0.65 20.47
CA CYS A 380 0.49 0.13 19.24
C CYS A 380 -0.11 1.49 19.58
N TYR A 381 0.53 2.56 19.12
CA TYR A 381 -0.01 3.92 19.17
C TYR A 381 -0.65 4.24 17.83
N ALA A 382 -1.96 4.48 17.82
CA ALA A 382 -2.72 4.85 16.63
C ALA A 382 -2.91 6.38 16.59
N PHE A 383 -2.07 7.06 15.82
CA PHE A 383 -2.08 8.53 15.70
C PHE A 383 -3.09 9.00 14.65
N LEU A 384 -4.10 9.76 15.10
CA LEU A 384 -5.23 10.21 14.30
C LEU A 384 -5.11 11.70 13.96
N ASP A 385 -4.40 12.00 12.87
CA ASP A 385 -4.14 13.35 12.35
C ASP A 385 -5.41 14.15 11.99
N ASP A 386 -6.52 13.47 11.71
CA ASP A 386 -7.83 14.06 11.41
C ASP A 386 -8.80 14.14 12.62
N VAL A 387 -8.37 13.71 13.81
CA VAL A 387 -9.15 13.79 15.05
C VAL A 387 -8.60 14.87 15.98
N ASP A 388 -9.51 15.56 16.68
CA ASP A 388 -9.22 16.59 17.66
C ASP A 388 -9.91 16.24 18.98
N GLY A 389 -9.13 16.02 20.04
CA GLY A 389 -9.60 15.49 21.32
C GLY A 389 -10.17 16.53 22.30
N GLU A 390 -10.16 17.83 22.00
CA GLU A 390 -10.53 18.88 22.99
C GLU A 390 -11.97 18.82 23.51
N ASP A 391 -12.88 18.19 22.76
CA ASP A 391 -14.25 17.92 23.20
C ASP A 391 -14.51 16.42 23.20
N GLU A 392 -14.43 15.81 24.38
CA GLU A 392 -14.73 14.40 24.66
C GLU A 392 -16.09 13.97 24.09
N ARG A 393 -17.08 14.87 24.05
CA ARG A 393 -18.44 14.54 23.57
C ARG A 393 -18.49 14.42 22.05
N ALA A 394 -17.57 15.08 21.35
CA ALA A 394 -17.44 15.01 19.90
C ALA A 394 -16.54 13.86 19.43
N ILE A 395 -15.73 13.25 20.32
CA ILE A 395 -14.84 12.13 19.99
C ILE A 395 -15.57 11.00 19.24
N PRO A 396 -16.76 10.51 19.67
CA PRO A 396 -17.43 9.42 18.96
C PRO A 396 -17.91 9.79 17.55
N GLU A 397 -18.20 11.07 17.27
CA GLU A 397 -18.57 11.52 15.93
C GLU A 397 -17.33 11.72 15.04
N LYS A 398 -16.23 12.22 15.62
CA LYS A 398 -14.93 12.39 14.94
C LYS A 398 -14.32 11.04 14.56
N LEU A 399 -14.31 10.06 15.47
CA LEU A 399 -13.80 8.70 15.20
C LEU A 399 -14.56 8.02 14.05
N ARG A 400 -15.90 8.13 14.01
CA ARG A 400 -16.73 7.62 12.88
C ARG A 400 -16.41 8.25 11.52
N LYS A 401 -15.71 9.39 11.50
CA LYS A 401 -15.30 10.13 10.29
C LYS A 401 -13.80 10.07 10.03
N SER A 402 -13.01 9.48 10.92
CA SER A 402 -11.56 9.38 10.75
C SER A 402 -11.22 8.43 9.62
N MET A 403 -10.44 8.93 8.67
CA MET A 403 -9.92 8.16 7.54
C MET A 403 -8.96 7.06 7.99
N TRP A 404 -8.53 7.02 9.26
CA TRP A 404 -7.73 5.90 9.77
C TRP A 404 -8.51 4.58 9.65
N PHE A 405 -9.82 4.57 9.92
CA PHE A 405 -10.65 3.37 9.77
C PHE A 405 -10.91 2.97 8.31
N THR A 406 -10.69 3.87 7.34
CA THR A 406 -10.90 3.59 5.91
C THR A 406 -9.62 3.21 5.15
N ARG A 407 -8.43 3.22 5.77
CA ARG A 407 -7.19 2.75 5.11
C ARG A 407 -7.08 1.23 5.14
N GLY A 408 -6.52 0.61 4.10
CA GLY A 408 -6.30 -0.84 4.04
C GLY A 408 -5.38 -1.36 5.15
N TRP A 409 -4.15 -0.82 5.22
CA TRP A 409 -3.12 -1.24 6.17
C TRP A 409 -3.55 -1.21 7.64
N THR A 410 -4.29 -0.18 8.06
CA THR A 410 -4.74 -0.03 9.47
C THR A 410 -5.66 -1.15 9.97
N LEU A 411 -6.18 -2.03 9.09
CA LEU A 411 -6.95 -3.22 9.51
C LEU A 411 -6.08 -4.22 10.29
N GLN A 412 -4.86 -4.49 9.81
CA GLN A 412 -3.94 -5.35 10.56
C GLN A 412 -3.36 -4.60 11.78
N GLU A 413 -3.21 -3.29 11.71
CA GLU A 413 -2.67 -2.47 12.81
C GLU A 413 -3.66 -2.38 13.99
N LEU A 414 -4.96 -2.52 13.73
CA LEU A 414 -6.01 -2.66 14.74
C LEU A 414 -6.03 -4.07 15.38
N LEU A 415 -5.86 -5.11 14.56
CA LEU A 415 -6.15 -6.50 14.95
C LEU A 415 -4.93 -7.31 15.39
N ALA A 416 -3.74 -7.01 14.87
CA ALA A 416 -2.53 -7.75 15.18
C ALA A 416 -1.98 -7.49 16.58
N PRO A 417 -1.85 -6.24 17.08
CA PRO A 417 -1.37 -5.96 18.43
C PRO A 417 -2.43 -6.33 19.47
N ASP A 418 -2.02 -6.83 20.64
CA ASP A 418 -2.96 -7.05 21.74
C ASP A 418 -3.45 -5.70 22.33
N VAL A 419 -2.54 -4.72 22.49
CA VAL A 419 -2.84 -3.37 23.00
C VAL A 419 -2.73 -2.33 21.88
N VAL A 420 -3.78 -1.51 21.71
CA VAL A 420 -3.75 -0.30 20.88
C VAL A 420 -4.29 0.88 21.70
N VAL A 421 -3.59 2.01 21.66
CA VAL A 421 -3.98 3.30 22.29
C VAL A 421 -4.14 4.33 21.17
N PHE A 422 -5.24 5.07 21.17
CA PHE A 422 -5.56 6.06 20.13
C PHE A 422 -5.21 7.47 20.60
N PHE A 423 -4.56 8.24 19.74
CA PHE A 423 -4.13 9.62 20.05
C PHE A 423 -4.70 10.61 19.04
N ASP A 424 -5.09 11.80 19.51
CA ASP A 424 -5.47 12.91 18.63
C ASP A 424 -4.25 13.51 17.92
N LYS A 425 -4.50 14.40 16.94
CA LYS A 425 -3.45 15.12 16.20
C LYS A 425 -2.44 15.91 17.06
N ASN A 426 -2.72 16.10 18.36
CA ASN A 426 -1.91 16.82 19.35
C ASN A 426 -1.30 15.87 20.41
N TRP A 427 -1.32 14.55 20.18
CA TRP A 427 -0.86 13.51 21.12
C TRP A 427 -1.64 13.45 22.45
N ARG A 428 -2.95 13.75 22.43
CA ARG A 428 -3.85 13.49 23.57
C ARG A 428 -4.46 12.10 23.47
N ASP A 429 -4.46 11.35 24.56
CA ASP A 429 -5.11 10.04 24.67
C ASP A 429 -6.64 10.17 24.45
N ILE A 430 -7.16 9.36 23.52
CA ILE A 430 -8.59 9.23 23.17
C ILE A 430 -9.21 7.99 23.87
N GLY A 431 -8.37 7.03 24.28
CA GLY A 431 -8.75 5.74 24.81
C GLY A 431 -8.08 4.58 24.08
N THR A 432 -8.36 3.35 24.54
CA THR A 432 -7.76 2.11 24.05
C THR A 432 -8.71 1.30 23.18
N LYS A 433 -8.19 0.31 22.44
CA LYS A 433 -9.00 -0.72 21.76
C LYS A 433 -10.02 -1.40 22.69
N THR A 434 -9.70 -1.53 23.97
CA THR A 434 -10.59 -2.10 24.99
C THR A 434 -11.69 -1.11 25.40
N SER A 435 -11.35 0.15 25.69
CA SER A 435 -12.35 1.14 26.14
C SER A 435 -13.24 1.69 25.02
N LEU A 436 -12.77 1.65 23.77
CA LEU A 436 -13.50 2.09 22.58
C LEU A 436 -14.14 0.92 21.81
N GLY A 437 -14.13 -0.30 22.36
CA GLY A 437 -14.47 -1.53 21.63
C GLY A 437 -15.82 -1.53 20.93
N GLU A 438 -16.90 -1.08 21.61
CA GLU A 438 -18.24 -0.98 21.01
C GLU A 438 -18.28 -0.02 19.82
N LEU A 439 -17.63 1.15 19.94
CA LEU A 439 -17.57 2.16 18.89
C LEU A 439 -16.72 1.70 17.69
N ILE A 440 -15.59 1.05 17.95
CA ILE A 440 -14.75 0.47 16.90
C ILE A 440 -15.51 -0.66 16.19
N SER A 441 -16.28 -1.47 16.92
CA SER A 441 -17.14 -2.51 16.35
C SER A 441 -18.22 -1.92 15.43
N GLU A 442 -18.89 -0.84 15.85
CA GLU A 442 -19.87 -0.11 15.04
C GLU A 442 -19.25 0.45 13.73
N ILE A 443 -18.04 1.03 13.82
CA ILE A 443 -17.33 1.62 12.67
C ILE A 443 -16.86 0.54 11.68
N THR A 444 -16.34 -0.59 12.18
CA THR A 444 -15.62 -1.59 11.37
C THR A 444 -16.43 -2.82 10.98
N GLY A 445 -17.55 -3.09 11.67
CA GLY A 445 -18.30 -4.34 11.54
C GLY A 445 -17.61 -5.56 12.19
N ILE A 446 -16.60 -5.35 13.03
CA ILE A 446 -15.85 -6.41 13.70
C ILE A 446 -16.42 -6.60 15.11
N GLU A 447 -17.18 -7.67 15.33
CA GLU A 447 -17.84 -7.93 16.62
C GLU A 447 -16.87 -8.25 17.76
N ASP A 448 -15.74 -8.92 17.48
CA ASP A 448 -14.73 -9.28 18.47
C ASP A 448 -13.33 -8.92 17.95
N LEU A 449 -12.77 -7.86 18.53
CA LEU A 449 -11.47 -7.29 18.20
C LEU A 449 -10.27 -8.07 18.79
N PHE A 450 -10.52 -9.12 19.58
CA PHE A 450 -9.51 -9.92 20.27
C PHE A 450 -9.54 -11.39 19.82
N SER A 451 -10.72 -11.98 19.60
CA SER A 451 -10.89 -13.36 19.11
C SER A 451 -11.02 -13.49 17.58
N TRP A 452 -10.80 -12.40 16.83
CA TRP A 452 -10.95 -12.30 15.37
C TRP A 452 -10.29 -13.44 14.56
N LYS A 453 -9.25 -14.09 15.11
CA LYS A 453 -8.54 -15.22 14.49
C LYS A 453 -9.47 -16.40 14.14
N GLY A 454 -10.59 -16.56 14.85
CA GLY A 454 -11.61 -17.58 14.58
C GLY A 454 -12.62 -17.24 13.49
N ALA A 455 -12.62 -16.01 12.96
CA ALA A 455 -13.53 -15.57 11.91
C ALA A 455 -13.21 -16.21 10.54
N CYS A 456 -14.24 -16.50 9.75
CA CYS A 456 -14.07 -17.15 8.45
C CYS A 456 -13.61 -16.17 7.36
N ILE A 457 -13.16 -16.69 6.21
CA ILE A 457 -12.57 -15.87 5.13
C ILE A 457 -13.51 -14.74 4.69
N ALA A 458 -14.79 -15.05 4.49
CA ALA A 458 -15.81 -14.06 4.13
C ALA A 458 -15.87 -12.86 5.10
N GLN A 459 -15.77 -13.12 6.41
CA GLN A 459 -15.78 -12.06 7.44
C GLN A 459 -14.53 -11.20 7.33
N LYS A 460 -13.35 -11.83 7.28
CA LYS A 460 -12.06 -11.13 7.16
C LYS A 460 -11.99 -10.26 5.90
N MET A 461 -12.56 -10.73 4.77
CA MET A 461 -12.69 -9.93 3.56
C MET A 461 -13.69 -8.78 3.72
N SER A 462 -14.84 -9.00 4.39
CA SER A 462 -15.84 -7.95 4.62
C SER A 462 -15.30 -6.76 5.43
N TRP A 463 -14.39 -7.01 6.38
CA TRP A 463 -13.72 -5.95 7.18
C TRP A 463 -12.78 -5.06 6.34
N ALA A 464 -12.42 -5.50 5.14
CA ALA A 464 -11.64 -4.75 4.16
C ALA A 464 -12.51 -4.15 3.04
N ALA A 465 -13.79 -4.52 2.93
CA ALA A 465 -14.65 -4.19 1.79
C ALA A 465 -14.89 -2.68 1.59
N LYS A 466 -14.77 -1.88 2.66
CA LYS A 466 -14.94 -0.41 2.65
C LYS A 466 -13.61 0.34 2.88
N ARG A 467 -12.47 -0.34 2.69
CA ARG A 467 -11.13 0.23 2.88
C ARG A 467 -10.49 0.58 1.55
N GLU A 468 -9.56 1.52 1.58
CA GLU A 468 -8.87 2.10 0.43
C GLU A 468 -7.35 2.07 0.63
N THR A 469 -6.62 1.90 -0.47
CA THR A 469 -5.15 1.92 -0.52
C THR A 469 -4.66 2.86 -1.61
N THR A 470 -3.41 3.32 -1.50
CA THR A 470 -2.87 4.31 -2.47
C THR A 470 -2.45 3.65 -3.79
N LYS A 471 -2.01 2.39 -3.75
CA LYS A 471 -1.90 1.52 -4.93
C LYS A 471 -3.01 0.48 -4.93
N GLU A 472 -3.32 -0.07 -6.10
CA GLU A 472 -4.34 -1.11 -6.26
C GLU A 472 -3.91 -2.44 -5.62
N GLU A 473 -2.63 -2.82 -5.78
CA GLU A 473 -2.11 -4.09 -5.26
C GLU A 473 -1.93 -4.11 -3.74
N ASP A 474 -1.75 -2.93 -3.11
CA ASP A 474 -1.65 -2.79 -1.65
C ASP A 474 -2.86 -3.40 -0.93
N MET A 475 -4.04 -3.41 -1.58
CA MET A 475 -5.28 -4.02 -1.04
C MET A 475 -5.15 -5.53 -0.85
N ALA A 476 -4.28 -6.19 -1.62
CA ALA A 476 -3.92 -7.58 -1.40
C ALA A 476 -2.84 -7.71 -0.32
N TYR A 477 -1.80 -6.88 -0.40
CA TYR A 477 -0.64 -6.96 0.48
C TYR A 477 -0.97 -6.64 1.94
N CYS A 478 -1.90 -5.71 2.20
CA CYS A 478 -2.33 -5.35 3.56
C CYS A 478 -3.17 -6.41 4.27
N LEU A 479 -3.57 -7.48 3.56
CA LEU A 479 -4.38 -8.58 4.11
C LEU A 479 -3.57 -9.86 4.30
N MET A 480 -2.34 -9.97 3.76
CA MET A 480 -1.52 -11.18 3.81
C MET A 480 -1.40 -11.77 5.22
N GLY A 481 -1.02 -10.96 6.20
CA GLY A 481 -0.88 -11.42 7.59
C GLY A 481 -2.21 -11.67 8.32
N LEU A 482 -3.32 -11.05 7.91
CA LEU A 482 -4.65 -11.33 8.45
C LEU A 482 -5.10 -12.77 8.11
N PHE A 483 -4.54 -13.32 7.04
CA PHE A 483 -4.75 -14.69 6.55
C PHE A 483 -3.57 -15.64 6.78
N ASP A 484 -2.46 -15.17 7.37
CA ASP A 484 -1.22 -15.94 7.61
C ASP A 484 -0.62 -16.55 6.32
N VAL A 485 -0.54 -15.73 5.25
CA VAL A 485 0.03 -16.11 3.94
C VAL A 485 1.13 -15.14 3.50
N ASN A 486 2.01 -15.59 2.60
CA ASN A 486 3.09 -14.78 2.00
C ASN A 486 3.06 -14.89 0.47
N MET A 487 3.34 -13.80 -0.23
CA MET A 487 3.45 -13.78 -1.69
C MET A 487 4.42 -12.69 -2.19
N PRO A 488 5.05 -12.87 -3.38
CA PRO A 488 5.90 -11.85 -3.98
C PRO A 488 5.12 -10.59 -4.35
N LEU A 489 5.70 -9.42 -4.12
CA LEU A 489 5.13 -8.12 -4.49
C LEU A 489 5.38 -7.83 -5.98
N LEU A 490 4.32 -7.64 -6.76
CA LEU A 490 4.36 -7.39 -8.20
C LEU A 490 3.53 -6.15 -8.56
N TYR A 491 4.02 -4.95 -8.20
CA TYR A 491 3.37 -3.68 -8.56
C TYR A 491 3.26 -3.54 -10.10
N GLY A 492 2.10 -3.07 -10.57
CA GLY A 492 1.72 -3.07 -11.99
C GLY A 492 0.87 -4.26 -12.42
N GLU A 493 0.46 -5.15 -11.49
CA GLU A 493 -0.46 -6.27 -11.81
C GLU A 493 -1.94 -5.96 -11.60
N GLY A 494 -2.27 -4.91 -10.83
CA GLY A 494 -3.65 -4.50 -10.50
C GLY A 494 -4.43 -5.55 -9.70
N ASP A 495 -5.74 -5.66 -9.94
CA ASP A 495 -6.66 -6.58 -9.27
C ASP A 495 -6.24 -8.06 -9.25
N LYS A 496 -5.30 -8.47 -10.10
CA LYS A 496 -4.65 -9.79 -10.06
C LYS A 496 -3.92 -10.06 -8.74
N ALA A 497 -3.41 -9.04 -8.06
CA ALA A 497 -2.78 -9.18 -6.74
C ALA A 497 -3.78 -9.76 -5.73
N PHE A 498 -5.03 -9.29 -5.74
CA PHE A 498 -6.08 -9.77 -4.84
C PHE A 498 -6.59 -11.17 -5.25
N MET A 499 -6.58 -11.50 -6.54
CA MET A 499 -6.80 -12.88 -7.01
C MET A 499 -5.67 -13.83 -6.55
N ARG A 500 -4.41 -13.35 -6.56
CA ARG A 500 -3.24 -14.09 -6.05
C ARG A 500 -3.29 -14.30 -4.54
N LEU A 501 -3.70 -13.30 -3.76
CA LEU A 501 -3.97 -13.44 -2.33
C LEU A 501 -4.96 -14.61 -2.07
N GLN A 502 -6.11 -14.62 -2.75
CA GLN A 502 -7.07 -15.72 -2.62
C GLN A 502 -6.49 -17.08 -3.02
N MET A 503 -5.64 -17.13 -4.06
CA MET A 503 -4.95 -18.37 -4.46
C MET A 503 -3.94 -18.88 -3.42
N GLU A 504 -3.30 -18.02 -2.63
CA GLU A 504 -2.46 -18.47 -1.50
C GLU A 504 -3.33 -18.91 -0.31
N ILE A 505 -4.41 -18.18 0.01
CA ILE A 505 -5.34 -18.51 1.11
C ILE A 505 -5.92 -19.92 0.95
N ILE A 506 -6.36 -20.31 -0.26
CA ILE A 506 -6.95 -21.63 -0.48
C ILE A 506 -5.93 -22.80 -0.45
N LYS A 507 -4.61 -22.53 -0.42
CA LYS A 507 -3.58 -23.56 -0.16
C LYS A 507 -3.45 -23.86 1.33
N ALA A 508 -3.70 -22.85 2.18
CA ALA A 508 -3.55 -22.92 3.64
C ALA A 508 -4.86 -23.23 4.38
N SER A 509 -6.02 -23.04 3.75
CA SER A 509 -7.34 -23.11 4.39
C SER A 509 -8.34 -24.01 3.65
N ASP A 510 -9.17 -24.72 4.42
CA ASP A 510 -10.33 -25.51 3.95
C ASP A 510 -11.67 -24.76 4.10
N ASP A 511 -11.62 -23.46 4.39
CA ASP A 511 -12.78 -22.59 4.60
C ASP A 511 -13.41 -22.17 3.26
N GLU A 512 -14.49 -22.83 2.86
CA GLU A 512 -15.20 -22.60 1.59
C GLU A 512 -15.86 -21.20 1.48
N SER A 513 -15.87 -20.39 2.55
CA SER A 513 -16.46 -19.04 2.52
C SER A 513 -15.71 -18.04 1.63
N PHE A 514 -14.53 -18.38 1.09
CA PHE A 514 -13.91 -17.60 0.01
C PHE A 514 -14.78 -17.51 -1.25
N LEU A 515 -15.78 -18.38 -1.43
CA LEU A 515 -16.75 -18.34 -2.53
C LEU A 515 -17.95 -17.39 -2.25
N ALA A 516 -18.04 -16.81 -1.06
CA ALA A 516 -19.18 -16.00 -0.59
C ALA A 516 -19.17 -14.54 -1.07
N TRP A 517 -18.74 -14.31 -2.31
CA TRP A 517 -18.67 -12.99 -2.94
C TRP A 517 -19.69 -12.85 -4.08
N THR A 518 -20.15 -11.62 -4.31
CA THR A 518 -21.06 -11.26 -5.42
C THR A 518 -20.29 -10.60 -6.57
N ASP A 519 -20.47 -11.07 -7.80
CA ASP A 519 -19.91 -10.40 -8.99
C ASP A 519 -20.63 -9.06 -9.23
N LEU A 520 -19.83 -8.00 -9.38
CA LEU A 520 -20.28 -6.63 -9.64
C LEU A 520 -20.12 -6.23 -11.12
N ASP A 521 -19.30 -6.97 -11.89
CA ASP A 521 -18.83 -6.57 -13.23
C ASP A 521 -19.11 -7.59 -14.36
N ASP A 522 -19.65 -8.78 -14.07
CA ASP A 522 -19.87 -9.89 -15.02
C ASP A 522 -18.59 -10.32 -15.78
N ARG A 523 -17.43 -10.21 -15.10
CA ARG A 523 -16.13 -10.61 -15.66
C ARG A 523 -15.91 -12.14 -15.59
N GLY A 524 -16.70 -12.85 -14.78
CA GLY A 524 -16.84 -14.31 -14.83
C GLY A 524 -15.70 -15.12 -14.19
N ASP A 525 -14.91 -14.48 -13.33
CA ASP A 525 -13.78 -15.14 -12.64
C ASP A 525 -14.23 -15.98 -11.44
N ILE A 526 -13.35 -16.86 -10.93
CA ILE A 526 -13.62 -17.74 -9.78
C ILE A 526 -13.35 -17.03 -8.44
N PHE A 527 -12.36 -16.13 -8.45
CA PHE A 527 -11.97 -15.29 -7.32
C PHE A 527 -12.48 -13.87 -7.52
N ALA A 528 -12.80 -13.18 -6.42
CA ALA A 528 -13.14 -11.77 -6.45
C ALA A 528 -11.93 -10.92 -6.88
N ARG A 529 -12.18 -9.71 -7.41
CA ARG A 529 -11.16 -8.72 -7.81
C ARG A 529 -10.85 -7.69 -6.72
N SER A 530 -11.72 -7.57 -5.71
CA SER A 530 -11.60 -6.63 -4.58
C SER A 530 -12.37 -7.20 -3.36
N PRO A 531 -11.98 -6.88 -2.11
CA PRO A 531 -12.76 -7.25 -0.93
C PRO A 531 -14.15 -6.62 -0.91
N LEU A 532 -14.41 -5.55 -1.69
CA LEU A 532 -15.74 -4.95 -1.85
C LEU A 532 -16.82 -5.99 -2.24
N ALA A 533 -16.44 -7.02 -3.00
CA ALA A 533 -17.35 -8.11 -3.38
C ALA A 533 -17.83 -8.98 -2.20
N PHE A 534 -17.25 -8.80 -1.00
CA PHE A 534 -17.63 -9.43 0.27
C PHE A 534 -18.29 -8.46 1.26
N GLN A 535 -18.70 -7.25 0.85
CA GLN A 535 -19.30 -6.24 1.76
C GLN A 535 -20.51 -6.79 2.56
N ASP A 536 -21.32 -7.64 1.92
CA ASP A 536 -22.55 -8.23 2.46
C ASP A 536 -22.30 -9.64 3.06
N ALA A 537 -21.07 -9.93 3.47
CA ALA A 537 -20.62 -11.26 3.87
C ALA A 537 -20.17 -11.36 5.36
N GLY A 538 -20.13 -10.25 6.10
CA GLY A 538 -19.60 -10.20 7.48
C GLY A 538 -20.41 -11.00 8.52
N GLN A 539 -21.70 -11.20 8.27
CA GLN A 539 -22.62 -11.98 9.12
C GLN A 539 -22.48 -13.51 8.97
N ILE A 540 -21.70 -13.99 7.99
CA ILE A 540 -21.43 -15.41 7.73
C ILE A 540 -20.42 -15.92 8.76
N ARG A 541 -20.75 -16.90 9.61
CA ARG A 541 -19.79 -17.47 10.59
C ARG A 541 -19.67 -18.98 10.49
N ARG A 542 -18.46 -19.51 10.35
CA ARG A 542 -18.19 -20.96 10.20
C ARG A 542 -18.54 -21.73 11.48
N CYS A 543 -19.62 -22.52 11.42
CA CYS A 543 -20.11 -23.36 12.50
C CYS A 543 -19.39 -24.73 12.52
N ARG A 544 -19.22 -25.30 13.73
CA ARG A 544 -18.64 -26.65 13.94
C ARG A 544 -19.68 -27.73 14.27
N GLN A 545 -20.93 -27.35 14.56
CA GLN A 545 -22.04 -28.22 14.95
C GLN A 545 -23.36 -27.64 14.43
N ASP A 546 -24.35 -28.49 14.19
CA ASP A 546 -25.72 -28.07 13.83
C ASP A 546 -26.58 -27.68 15.05
N ARG A 547 -27.84 -27.28 14.81
CA ARG A 547 -28.80 -26.91 15.89
C ARG A 547 -29.15 -28.05 16.84
N THR A 548 -28.78 -29.30 16.52
CA THR A 548 -29.00 -30.50 17.34
C THR A 548 -27.71 -31.00 18.02
N GLY A 549 -26.60 -30.26 17.88
CA GLY A 549 -25.29 -30.64 18.43
C GLY A 549 -24.58 -31.74 17.64
N ARG A 550 -25.09 -32.14 16.46
CA ARG A 550 -24.43 -33.14 15.62
C ARG A 550 -23.38 -32.48 14.74
N THR A 551 -22.27 -33.17 14.52
CA THR A 551 -21.30 -32.82 13.47
C THR A 551 -21.75 -33.47 12.17
N PHE A 552 -22.47 -32.72 11.33
CA PHE A 552 -22.89 -33.24 10.04
C PHE A 552 -21.66 -33.49 9.15
N TYR A 553 -21.53 -34.72 8.65
CA TYR A 553 -20.38 -35.25 7.88
C TYR A 553 -18.97 -34.92 8.41
N GLN A 554 -18.43 -35.79 9.29
CA GLN A 554 -16.98 -35.95 9.48
C GLN A 554 -16.28 -36.60 8.25
N GLY A 555 -16.69 -36.24 7.03
CA GLY A 555 -15.93 -36.57 5.82
C GLY A 555 -14.72 -35.65 5.77
N LYS A 556 -13.51 -36.20 5.57
CA LYS A 556 -12.29 -35.39 5.40
C LYS A 556 -12.56 -34.29 4.37
N THR A 557 -12.36 -33.03 4.74
CA THR A 557 -12.26 -31.94 3.77
C THR A 557 -11.06 -32.25 2.88
N HIS A 558 -11.26 -32.12 1.56
CA HIS A 558 -10.20 -32.35 0.58
C HIS A 558 -9.65 -30.97 0.18
N PRO A 559 -8.32 -30.79 0.13
CA PRO A 559 -7.74 -29.49 -0.23
C PRO A 559 -8.27 -28.97 -1.57
N PHE A 560 -8.46 -27.65 -1.65
CA PHE A 560 -8.75 -26.98 -2.91
C PHE A 560 -7.49 -26.99 -3.78
N THR A 561 -7.62 -27.28 -5.07
CA THR A 561 -6.49 -27.22 -6.00
C THR A 561 -6.84 -26.35 -7.19
N MET A 562 -6.15 -25.22 -7.37
CA MET A 562 -6.24 -24.47 -8.61
C MET A 562 -5.45 -25.20 -9.70
N THR A 563 -6.09 -25.48 -10.84
CA THR A 563 -5.52 -26.24 -11.96
C THR A 563 -5.72 -25.49 -13.29
N ASN A 564 -5.15 -26.00 -14.37
CA ASN A 564 -5.51 -25.55 -15.73
C ASN A 564 -6.98 -25.88 -16.10
N MET A 565 -7.62 -26.78 -15.36
CA MET A 565 -9.05 -27.08 -15.40
C MET A 565 -9.84 -26.27 -14.35
N GLY A 566 -9.34 -25.09 -13.97
CA GLY A 566 -9.97 -24.24 -12.95
C GLY A 566 -9.84 -24.80 -11.53
N LEU A 567 -10.79 -24.43 -10.67
CA LEU A 567 -10.78 -24.78 -9.26
C LEU A 567 -11.31 -26.21 -9.07
N HIS A 568 -10.42 -27.13 -8.69
CA HIS A 568 -10.79 -28.45 -8.23
C HIS A 568 -11.26 -28.38 -6.77
N ILE A 569 -12.49 -28.84 -6.53
CA ILE A 569 -13.15 -28.88 -5.23
C ILE A 569 -14.05 -30.11 -5.17
N GLN A 570 -14.11 -30.77 -4.02
CA GLN A 570 -15.09 -31.84 -3.79
C GLN A 570 -16.36 -31.23 -3.19
N MET A 571 -17.54 -31.75 -3.51
CA MET A 571 -18.81 -31.33 -2.87
C MET A 571 -19.92 -32.38 -3.02
N PHE A 572 -21.03 -32.19 -2.32
CA PHE A 572 -22.21 -33.06 -2.45
C PHE A 572 -23.18 -32.47 -3.47
N LEU A 573 -23.32 -33.13 -4.63
CA LEU A 573 -24.20 -32.68 -5.70
C LEU A 573 -25.63 -33.16 -5.46
N VAL A 574 -26.60 -32.27 -5.65
CA VAL A 574 -28.04 -32.52 -5.54
C VAL A 574 -28.72 -32.08 -6.84
N PRO A 575 -29.51 -32.92 -7.54
CA PRO A 575 -30.32 -32.46 -8.67
C PRO A 575 -31.30 -31.37 -8.26
N SER A 576 -31.46 -30.30 -9.06
CA SER A 576 -32.42 -29.23 -8.75
C SER A 576 -33.87 -29.73 -8.58
N ASP A 577 -34.27 -30.79 -9.27
CA ASP A 577 -35.57 -31.48 -9.07
C ASP A 577 -35.77 -32.08 -7.67
N ALA A 578 -34.70 -32.34 -6.92
CA ALA A 578 -34.78 -32.74 -5.52
C ALA A 578 -35.16 -31.56 -4.62
N LEU A 579 -34.83 -30.31 -5.02
CA LEU A 579 -35.07 -29.09 -4.26
C LEU A 579 -36.12 -28.20 -4.97
N PRO A 580 -37.43 -28.58 -4.97
CA PRO A 580 -38.47 -27.94 -5.78
C PRO A 580 -38.79 -26.48 -5.42
N SER A 581 -38.18 -25.94 -4.36
CA SER A 581 -38.15 -24.51 -4.00
C SER A 581 -37.13 -23.70 -4.82
N ILE A 582 -36.23 -24.34 -5.57
CA ILE A 582 -35.12 -23.75 -6.34
C ILE A 582 -35.24 -24.17 -7.82
N ARG A 583 -36.35 -23.82 -8.47
CA ARG A 583 -36.58 -24.16 -9.88
C ARG A 583 -36.07 -23.08 -10.83
N PHE A 584 -35.06 -23.43 -11.63
CA PHE A 584 -34.72 -22.72 -12.86
C PHE A 584 -35.36 -23.43 -14.05
N LYS A 585 -35.75 -22.68 -15.09
CA LYS A 585 -36.17 -23.27 -16.39
C LYS A 585 -34.93 -23.39 -17.27
N GLY A 586 -34.43 -24.61 -17.45
CA GLY A 586 -33.19 -24.88 -18.17
C GLY A 586 -32.90 -26.38 -18.27
N ALA A 587 -31.69 -26.73 -18.72
CA ALA A 587 -31.19 -28.11 -18.70
C ALA A 587 -30.79 -28.53 -17.27
N MET A 588 -30.35 -29.79 -17.10
CA MET A 588 -30.03 -30.44 -15.81
C MET A 588 -29.12 -29.60 -14.90
N THR A 589 -29.74 -28.75 -14.08
CA THR A 589 -29.01 -27.91 -13.13
C THR A 589 -28.79 -28.68 -11.84
N TYR A 590 -27.56 -28.69 -11.33
CA TYR A 590 -27.22 -29.26 -10.03
C TYR A 590 -27.02 -28.15 -9.00
N VAL A 591 -27.30 -28.48 -7.75
CA VAL A 591 -27.00 -27.66 -6.57
C VAL A 591 -25.86 -28.35 -5.83
N GLY A 592 -24.68 -27.73 -5.83
CA GLY A 592 -23.51 -28.24 -5.13
C GLY A 592 -23.49 -27.72 -3.70
N LEU A 593 -23.70 -28.61 -2.72
CA LEU A 593 -23.63 -28.28 -1.29
C LEU A 593 -22.17 -28.27 -0.83
N LEU A 594 -21.75 -27.14 -0.26
CA LEU A 594 -20.45 -26.99 0.40
C LEU A 594 -20.47 -27.70 1.77
N HIS A 595 -19.30 -28.10 2.28
CA HIS A 595 -19.16 -28.87 3.52
C HIS A 595 -19.28 -28.03 4.79
N GLY A 596 -18.94 -26.74 4.73
CA GLY A 596 -18.98 -25.82 5.85
C GLY A 596 -20.42 -25.41 6.20
N PHE A 597 -20.76 -25.50 7.47
CA PHE A 597 -21.96 -24.87 8.01
C PHE A 597 -21.68 -23.42 8.35
N TYR A 598 -22.63 -22.53 8.07
CA TYR A 598 -22.48 -21.14 8.45
C TYR A 598 -23.76 -20.61 9.10
N THR A 599 -23.59 -19.91 10.21
CA THR A 599 -24.64 -19.01 10.71
C THR A 599 -24.73 -17.82 9.77
N VAL A 600 -25.95 -17.48 9.37
CA VAL A 600 -26.32 -16.20 8.74
C VAL A 600 -27.53 -15.69 9.49
N ASN A 601 -27.46 -14.51 10.10
CA ASN A 601 -28.53 -13.91 10.91
C ASN A 601 -29.10 -14.87 12.00
N HIS A 602 -28.24 -15.67 12.62
CA HIS A 602 -28.54 -16.71 13.61
C HIS A 602 -29.25 -17.99 13.09
N ASP A 603 -29.49 -18.10 11.78
CA ASP A 603 -29.90 -19.36 11.14
C ASP A 603 -28.69 -20.17 10.66
N ASN A 604 -28.67 -21.47 11.00
CA ASN A 604 -27.65 -22.41 10.55
C ASN A 604 -27.99 -22.89 9.13
N LEU A 605 -27.27 -22.39 8.14
CA LEU A 605 -27.54 -22.66 6.74
C LEU A 605 -26.34 -23.35 6.07
N CYS A 606 -26.64 -24.27 5.17
CA CYS A 606 -25.67 -24.89 4.25
C CYS A 606 -25.57 -23.99 3.01
N PRO A 607 -24.39 -23.42 2.70
CA PRO A 607 -24.20 -22.67 1.47
C PRO A 607 -24.05 -23.64 0.30
N ALA A 608 -24.68 -23.27 -0.81
CA ALA A 608 -24.74 -24.08 -2.01
C ALA A 608 -24.51 -23.20 -3.24
N ILE A 609 -23.86 -23.77 -4.27
CA ILE A 609 -23.64 -23.10 -5.55
C ILE A 609 -24.47 -23.73 -6.65
N LEU A 610 -24.96 -22.92 -7.59
CA LEU A 610 -25.70 -23.39 -8.75
C LEU A 610 -24.73 -23.78 -9.88
N LEU A 611 -24.90 -24.99 -10.39
CA LEU A 611 -24.01 -25.62 -11.37
C LEU A 611 -24.79 -26.01 -12.62
N ASP A 612 -24.39 -25.46 -13.77
CA ASP A 612 -24.93 -25.86 -15.08
C ASP A 612 -24.03 -26.94 -15.73
N GLU A 613 -24.66 -27.93 -16.37
CA GLU A 613 -23.97 -29.12 -16.89
C GLU A 613 -23.27 -28.82 -18.22
N VAL A 614 -21.93 -28.80 -18.21
CA VAL A 614 -21.13 -28.62 -19.43
C VAL A 614 -20.13 -29.76 -19.60
N GLN A 615 -20.50 -30.68 -20.49
CA GLN A 615 -19.69 -31.79 -21.01
C GLN A 615 -19.15 -32.76 -19.95
N VAL A 616 -19.96 -33.77 -19.62
CA VAL A 616 -19.42 -35.10 -19.30
C VAL A 616 -18.62 -35.60 -20.52
N PRO A 617 -17.31 -35.90 -20.40
CA PRO A 617 -16.55 -36.51 -21.47
C PRO A 617 -17.15 -37.89 -21.79
N SER A 618 -17.62 -38.08 -23.03
CA SER A 618 -18.33 -39.29 -23.41
C SER A 618 -17.38 -40.49 -23.50
N ARG A 619 -17.20 -41.17 -22.36
CA ARG A 619 -16.30 -42.31 -22.04
C ARG A 619 -14.93 -41.91 -21.49
N VAL A 620 -14.50 -42.70 -20.50
CA VAL A 620 -13.22 -42.69 -19.74
C VAL A 620 -13.17 -41.66 -18.58
N PHE A 621 -12.81 -42.16 -17.39
CA PHE A 621 -12.77 -41.52 -16.05
C PHE A 621 -14.13 -41.19 -15.42
N GLU A 622 -14.62 -42.07 -14.52
CA GLU A 622 -15.97 -42.00 -13.91
C GLU A 622 -16.07 -41.20 -12.59
N GLU A 623 -15.00 -40.55 -12.12
CA GLU A 623 -14.96 -39.93 -10.78
C GLU A 623 -15.03 -38.39 -10.76
N ASN A 624 -14.65 -37.73 -11.87
CA ASN A 624 -14.47 -36.27 -11.93
C ASN A 624 -15.46 -35.62 -12.92
N LEU A 625 -16.13 -34.55 -12.50
CA LEU A 625 -17.08 -33.79 -13.33
C LEU A 625 -16.59 -32.36 -13.60
N ILE A 626 -16.92 -31.82 -14.76
CA ILE A 626 -16.64 -30.43 -15.14
C ILE A 626 -17.96 -29.65 -15.08
N PHE A 627 -17.96 -28.49 -14.42
CA PHE A 627 -19.14 -27.64 -14.30
C PHE A 627 -18.82 -26.17 -14.57
N THR A 628 -19.79 -25.47 -15.15
CA THR A 628 -19.72 -24.02 -15.36
C THR A 628 -20.65 -23.33 -14.38
N ARG A 629 -20.10 -22.36 -13.62
CA ARG A 629 -20.80 -21.68 -12.53
C ARG A 629 -21.91 -20.75 -13.06
N ILE A 630 -23.08 -20.81 -12.43
CA ILE A 630 -24.01 -19.67 -12.42
C ILE A 630 -23.92 -19.06 -11.03
N SER A 631 -23.39 -17.84 -10.93
CA SER A 631 -22.92 -17.24 -9.67
C SER A 631 -24.05 -16.73 -8.77
N ILE A 632 -24.79 -17.67 -8.17
CA ILE A 632 -25.64 -17.41 -7.00
C ILE A 632 -25.20 -18.39 -5.92
N MET A 633 -24.62 -17.88 -4.83
CA MET A 633 -24.45 -18.68 -3.61
C MET A 633 -25.75 -18.60 -2.81
N LEU A 634 -26.41 -19.74 -2.66
CA LEU A 634 -27.67 -19.89 -1.93
C LEU A 634 -27.36 -20.38 -0.51
N PHE A 635 -28.06 -19.86 0.49
CA PHE A 635 -28.03 -20.41 1.84
C PHE A 635 -29.31 -21.21 2.08
N LEU A 636 -29.16 -22.51 2.35
CA LEU A 636 -30.25 -23.47 2.42
C LEU A 636 -30.39 -24.04 3.85
N ASP A 637 -31.63 -24.28 4.29
CA ASP A 637 -31.88 -25.02 5.52
C ASP A 637 -31.40 -26.47 5.34
N THR A 638 -30.61 -26.96 6.30
CA THR A 638 -29.92 -28.25 6.18
C THR A 638 -30.87 -29.43 6.39
N ASP A 639 -31.90 -29.29 7.24
CA ASP A 639 -32.86 -30.35 7.52
C ASP A 639 -33.89 -30.45 6.38
N ASP A 640 -34.32 -29.30 5.84
CA ASP A 640 -35.13 -29.22 4.61
C ASP A 640 -34.43 -29.90 3.41
N VAL A 641 -33.14 -29.64 3.20
CA VAL A 641 -32.35 -30.27 2.13
C VAL A 641 -32.19 -31.78 2.34
N GLN A 642 -31.98 -32.25 3.58
CA GLN A 642 -31.92 -33.68 3.89
C GLN A 642 -33.25 -34.39 3.59
N GLU A 643 -34.36 -33.85 4.09
CA GLU A 643 -35.69 -34.44 3.91
C GLU A 643 -36.08 -34.49 2.42
N LYS A 644 -35.82 -33.40 1.69
CA LYS A 644 -36.04 -33.31 0.24
C LYS A 644 -35.17 -34.29 -0.55
N CYS A 645 -33.88 -34.39 -0.25
CA CYS A 645 -32.98 -35.36 -0.87
C CYS A 645 -33.45 -36.81 -0.64
N LYS A 646 -33.77 -37.17 0.61
CA LYS A 646 -34.30 -38.50 0.96
C LYS A 646 -35.60 -38.79 0.19
N THR A 647 -36.54 -37.85 0.24
CA THR A 647 -37.83 -37.94 -0.47
C THR A 647 -37.67 -38.03 -1.99
N TRP A 648 -36.61 -37.45 -2.57
CA TRP A 648 -36.27 -37.64 -3.99
C TRP A 648 -35.70 -39.05 -4.25
N VAL A 649 -34.74 -39.53 -3.44
CA VAL A 649 -34.15 -40.87 -3.60
C VAL A 649 -35.20 -41.98 -3.46
N ASP A 650 -36.09 -41.87 -2.47
CA ASP A 650 -37.15 -42.86 -2.26
C ASP A 650 -38.21 -42.81 -3.37
N ARG A 651 -38.48 -41.63 -3.96
CA ARG A 651 -39.29 -41.50 -5.20
C ARG A 651 -38.63 -42.19 -6.39
N GLN A 652 -37.35 -41.96 -6.65
CA GLN A 652 -36.64 -42.63 -7.77
C GLN A 652 -36.63 -44.15 -7.60
N ARG A 653 -36.36 -44.65 -6.39
CA ARG A 653 -36.44 -46.09 -6.07
C ARG A 653 -37.83 -46.67 -6.32
N SER A 654 -38.90 -45.91 -6.03
CA SER A 654 -40.28 -46.35 -6.29
C SER A 654 -40.67 -46.37 -7.78
N GLN A 655 -39.89 -45.72 -8.66
CA GLN A 655 -40.14 -45.65 -10.10
C GLN A 655 -39.40 -46.74 -10.90
N GLY A 656 -38.47 -47.48 -10.25
CA GLY A 656 -37.70 -48.56 -10.84
C GLY A 656 -36.43 -48.09 -11.55
N GLU A 657 -35.43 -48.96 -11.67
CA GLU A 657 -34.21 -48.64 -12.42
C GLU A 657 -34.53 -48.55 -13.93
N PRO A 658 -34.14 -47.46 -14.61
CA PRO A 658 -34.35 -47.33 -16.04
C PRO A 658 -33.45 -48.31 -16.78
N SER A 659 -34.05 -49.16 -17.61
CA SER A 659 -33.34 -50.13 -18.45
C SER A 659 -32.26 -49.46 -19.31
N SER A 660 -31.07 -50.03 -19.34
CA SER A 660 -29.86 -49.42 -19.90
C SER A 660 -29.98 -48.99 -21.37
N GLY A 661 -30.30 -47.72 -21.62
CA GLY A 661 -30.24 -47.10 -22.95
C GLY A 661 -31.14 -45.87 -23.10
N ALA A 662 -30.55 -44.75 -23.53
CA ALA A 662 -31.23 -43.55 -24.03
C ALA A 662 -32.18 -42.81 -23.05
N GLY A 663 -31.61 -42.08 -22.08
CA GLY A 663 -32.30 -41.01 -21.35
C GLY A 663 -31.36 -40.22 -20.45
N ASN A 664 -31.50 -38.89 -20.40
CA ASN A 664 -30.81 -38.06 -19.40
C ASN A 664 -31.51 -38.24 -18.04
N VAL A 665 -31.02 -39.17 -17.23
CA VAL A 665 -31.45 -39.37 -15.84
C VAL A 665 -30.52 -38.56 -14.92
N PRO A 666 -31.03 -37.74 -13.98
CA PRO A 666 -30.17 -36.99 -13.07
C PRO A 666 -29.33 -37.92 -12.20
N LEU A 667 -28.05 -37.60 -11.97
CA LEU A 667 -27.20 -38.35 -11.07
C LEU A 667 -27.75 -38.29 -9.63
N PRO A 668 -27.79 -39.42 -8.89
CA PRO A 668 -28.34 -39.43 -7.53
C PRO A 668 -27.50 -38.58 -6.56
N PRO A 669 -28.11 -37.96 -5.54
CA PRO A 669 -27.42 -37.14 -4.54
C PRO A 669 -26.18 -37.82 -3.97
N SER A 670 -24.99 -37.26 -4.23
CA SER A 670 -23.72 -37.93 -3.95
C SER A 670 -22.53 -36.98 -3.90
N ARG A 671 -21.48 -37.36 -3.15
CA ARG A 671 -20.20 -36.64 -3.14
C ARG A 671 -19.48 -36.87 -4.47
N ARG A 672 -19.00 -35.80 -5.09
CA ARG A 672 -18.27 -35.80 -6.37
C ARG A 672 -17.09 -34.83 -6.31
N SER A 673 -16.02 -35.20 -6.99
CA SER A 673 -14.89 -34.30 -7.28
C SER A 673 -15.26 -33.49 -8.52
N ILE A 674 -15.19 -32.16 -8.43
CA ILE A 674 -15.60 -31.28 -9.52
C ILE A 674 -14.54 -30.25 -9.87
N TYR A 675 -14.53 -29.85 -11.13
CA TYR A 675 -13.74 -28.76 -11.68
C TYR A 675 -14.66 -27.59 -12.02
N LEU A 676 -14.55 -26.51 -11.25
CA LEU A 676 -15.28 -25.26 -11.47
C LEU A 676 -14.54 -24.39 -12.49
N HIS A 677 -15.18 -24.14 -13.62
CA HIS A 677 -14.66 -23.29 -14.69
C HIS A 677 -15.33 -21.92 -14.78
N ARG A 678 -14.56 -20.94 -15.28
CA ARG A 678 -14.98 -19.61 -15.71
C ARG A 678 -16.09 -19.66 -16.76
N PHE A 679 -17.10 -18.81 -16.59
CA PHE A 679 -18.06 -18.43 -17.64
C PHE A 679 -18.50 -16.98 -17.42
N SER A 680 -18.70 -16.22 -18.50
CA SER A 680 -19.35 -14.90 -18.46
C SER A 680 -20.82 -15.05 -18.87
N ILE A 681 -21.73 -14.27 -18.27
CA ILE A 681 -23.16 -14.30 -18.63
C ILE A 681 -23.34 -13.94 -20.10
N VAL A 682 -22.47 -13.11 -20.68
CA VAL A 682 -22.45 -12.81 -22.12
C VAL A 682 -22.21 -14.05 -22.98
N GLU A 683 -21.37 -15.00 -22.55
CA GLU A 683 -21.16 -16.23 -23.30
C GLU A 683 -22.27 -17.27 -23.04
N THR A 684 -22.82 -17.33 -21.83
CA THR A 684 -24.05 -18.08 -21.55
C THR A 684 -25.19 -17.61 -22.45
N ALA A 685 -25.40 -16.29 -22.57
CA ALA A 685 -26.42 -15.69 -23.44
C ALA A 685 -26.16 -15.99 -24.93
N ARG A 686 -24.89 -15.98 -25.38
CA ARG A 686 -24.53 -16.34 -26.77
C ARG A 686 -24.76 -17.83 -27.06
N ARG A 687 -24.46 -18.74 -26.13
CA ARG A 687 -24.76 -20.17 -26.27
C ARG A 687 -26.25 -20.48 -26.11
N ALA A 688 -26.97 -19.66 -25.33
CA ALA A 688 -28.43 -19.68 -25.22
C ALA A 688 -29.16 -19.18 -26.48
N ALA A 689 -28.51 -18.44 -27.38
CA ALA A 689 -29.13 -17.86 -28.59
C ALA A 689 -29.68 -18.89 -29.62
N GLY A 690 -29.59 -20.19 -29.33
CA GLY A 690 -30.27 -21.28 -30.05
C GLY A 690 -31.36 -22.03 -29.27
N ARG A 691 -31.68 -21.64 -28.02
CA ARG A 691 -32.72 -22.27 -27.16
C ARG A 691 -33.62 -21.17 -26.59
N ARG A 692 -34.95 -21.30 -26.71
CA ARG A 692 -35.92 -20.21 -26.48
C ARG A 692 -36.22 -19.92 -24.99
N ASP A 693 -35.57 -20.64 -24.07
CA ASP A 693 -36.21 -21.01 -22.80
C ASP A 693 -35.51 -20.48 -21.52
N ILE A 694 -34.34 -19.84 -21.65
CA ILE A 694 -33.51 -19.41 -20.51
C ILE A 694 -33.92 -18.01 -20.04
N LEU A 695 -34.77 -17.97 -19.02
CA LEU A 695 -35.18 -16.76 -18.30
C LEU A 695 -34.15 -16.43 -17.19
N VAL A 696 -33.34 -15.39 -17.40
CA VAL A 696 -32.44 -14.85 -16.37
C VAL A 696 -33.27 -14.23 -15.23
N ASN A 697 -32.99 -14.62 -13.98
CA ASN A 697 -33.79 -14.22 -12.83
C ASN A 697 -33.41 -12.81 -12.33
N TYR A 698 -34.02 -11.78 -12.93
CA TYR A 698 -33.85 -10.36 -12.56
C TYR A 698 -34.15 -10.04 -11.07
N ALA A 699 -34.85 -10.91 -10.33
CA ALA A 699 -35.04 -10.72 -8.88
C ALA A 699 -33.73 -10.86 -8.07
N SER A 700 -32.66 -11.42 -8.66
CA SER A 700 -31.31 -11.38 -8.07
C SER A 700 -30.72 -9.97 -8.16
N LEU A 701 -30.72 -9.38 -9.36
CA LEU A 701 -30.25 -8.01 -9.62
C LEU A 701 -31.01 -6.97 -8.78
N TYR A 702 -32.30 -7.20 -8.53
CA TYR A 702 -33.12 -6.29 -7.71
C TYR A 702 -32.76 -6.29 -6.21
N ARG A 703 -32.02 -7.30 -5.71
CA ARG A 703 -31.47 -7.31 -4.34
C ARG A 703 -30.06 -6.72 -4.26
N GLN A 704 -29.35 -6.62 -5.38
CA GLN A 704 -27.96 -6.13 -5.46
C GLN A 704 -27.86 -4.59 -5.48
N GLY A 705 -28.84 -3.87 -4.94
CA GLY A 705 -28.66 -2.45 -4.59
C GLY A 705 -28.49 -1.47 -5.76
N PHE A 706 -29.15 -1.67 -6.90
CA PHE A 706 -29.28 -0.64 -7.95
C PHE A 706 -30.12 0.57 -7.47
N SER A 707 -29.56 1.37 -6.55
CA SER A 707 -30.08 2.68 -6.18
C SER A 707 -29.90 3.67 -7.34
N LEU A 708 -30.88 4.55 -7.56
CA LEU A 708 -30.79 5.60 -8.57
C LEU A 708 -29.57 6.50 -8.32
N LEU A 709 -28.97 6.98 -9.42
CA LEU A 709 -27.90 7.98 -9.43
C LEU A 709 -28.21 9.16 -8.49
N SER A 710 -27.44 9.27 -7.40
CA SER A 710 -27.56 10.34 -6.43
C SER A 710 -26.57 11.48 -6.72
N SER A 711 -27.05 12.73 -6.61
CA SER A 711 -26.33 14.01 -6.68
C SER A 711 -26.01 14.61 -8.07
N VAL A 712 -26.87 15.55 -8.50
CA VAL A 712 -26.55 16.67 -9.43
C VAL A 712 -27.38 17.89 -8.98
N PRO A 713 -26.83 19.12 -8.92
CA PRO A 713 -27.58 20.33 -8.54
C PRO A 713 -28.30 21.00 -9.74
N PHE A 714 -29.35 21.77 -9.46
CA PHE A 714 -30.24 22.39 -10.46
C PHE A 714 -29.94 23.87 -10.74
N SER A 715 -30.28 24.34 -11.95
CA SER A 715 -30.59 25.76 -12.22
C SER A 715 -31.75 25.89 -13.22
N LYS A 716 -32.27 27.09 -13.48
CA LYS A 716 -33.55 27.28 -14.21
C LYS A 716 -33.52 28.53 -15.09
N LEU A 717 -33.92 28.38 -16.36
CA LEU A 717 -34.30 29.48 -17.25
C LEU A 717 -35.56 29.16 -18.09
N ASP A 718 -36.38 30.19 -18.29
CA ASP A 718 -37.27 30.46 -19.44
C ASP A 718 -38.22 29.34 -19.94
N GLY A 719 -38.75 28.56 -19.01
CA GLY A 719 -40.13 28.04 -19.08
C GLY A 719 -40.43 26.97 -20.13
N SER A 720 -39.42 26.46 -20.84
CA SER A 720 -39.54 25.36 -21.79
C SER A 720 -38.56 24.23 -21.42
N TRP A 721 -38.95 22.98 -21.65
CA TRP A 721 -38.14 21.81 -21.37
C TRP A 721 -37.67 21.19 -22.69
N SER A 722 -36.35 21.05 -22.89
CA SER A 722 -35.77 20.44 -24.09
C SER A 722 -34.67 19.44 -23.73
N LEU A 723 -34.86 18.17 -24.10
CA LEU A 723 -33.85 17.14 -23.94
C LEU A 723 -32.86 17.19 -25.10
N ARG A 724 -31.55 17.27 -24.81
CA ARG A 724 -30.47 17.20 -25.81
C ARG A 724 -29.37 16.28 -25.29
N TYR A 725 -28.96 15.31 -26.09
CA TYR A 725 -27.87 14.39 -25.75
C TYR A 725 -26.67 14.66 -26.68
N SER A 726 -25.57 15.14 -26.09
CA SER A 726 -24.26 15.29 -26.74
C SER A 726 -23.18 14.95 -25.72
N GLU A 727 -22.12 14.27 -26.16
CA GLU A 727 -21.00 13.83 -25.30
C GLU A 727 -20.05 14.99 -24.90
N SER A 728 -20.59 16.20 -24.84
CA SER A 728 -19.92 17.40 -24.34
C SER A 728 -20.95 18.40 -23.82
N GLY A 729 -20.71 18.91 -22.60
CA GLY A 729 -21.25 20.16 -22.07
C GLY A 729 -22.76 20.29 -21.83
N THR A 730 -23.17 20.16 -20.57
CA THR A 730 -24.26 20.94 -19.90
C THR A 730 -25.67 20.98 -20.55
N GLY A 731 -26.67 20.40 -19.88
CA GLY A 731 -28.10 20.65 -20.12
C GLY A 731 -29.03 19.69 -19.36
N ASP A 732 -30.06 20.21 -18.68
CA ASP A 732 -30.93 19.46 -17.77
C ASP A 732 -31.83 18.38 -18.42
N ALA A 733 -32.14 17.34 -17.64
CA ALA A 733 -33.08 16.27 -17.99
C ALA A 733 -33.91 15.81 -16.78
N VAL A 734 -35.15 15.36 -17.03
CA VAL A 734 -36.08 14.81 -16.02
C VAL A 734 -36.07 13.27 -16.11
N PRO A 735 -36.10 12.52 -14.99
CA PRO A 735 -35.94 11.07 -15.01
C PRO A 735 -37.03 10.35 -15.80
N ILE A 736 -36.61 9.42 -16.67
CA ILE A 736 -37.47 8.52 -17.42
C ILE A 736 -37.57 7.20 -16.64
N LEU A 737 -38.78 6.79 -16.25
CA LEU A 737 -39.03 5.43 -15.77
C LEU A 737 -39.36 4.54 -16.97
N ILE A 738 -38.41 3.68 -17.35
CA ILE A 738 -38.64 2.60 -18.32
C ILE A 738 -38.96 1.33 -17.54
N THR A 739 -40.13 0.74 -17.78
CA THR A 739 -40.49 -0.56 -17.20
C THR A 739 -40.71 -1.59 -18.30
N TYR A 740 -40.10 -2.76 -18.16
CA TYR A 740 -40.39 -3.94 -18.96
C TYR A 740 -41.35 -4.84 -18.17
N ASP A 741 -42.53 -5.11 -18.73
CA ASP A 741 -43.50 -6.04 -18.14
C ASP A 741 -43.44 -7.37 -18.90
N THR A 742 -42.98 -8.42 -18.22
CA THR A 742 -42.72 -9.74 -18.80
C THR A 742 -43.95 -10.66 -18.85
N ASN A 743 -45.16 -10.14 -18.55
CA ASN A 743 -46.40 -10.93 -18.52
C ASN A 743 -47.13 -11.02 -19.89
N TYR A 744 -46.59 -10.43 -20.96
CA TYR A 744 -47.20 -10.42 -22.29
C TYR A 744 -46.31 -11.08 -23.36
N PRO A 745 -46.88 -11.68 -24.44
CA PRO A 745 -46.15 -12.47 -25.44
C PRO A 745 -45.37 -11.64 -26.49
N PHE A 746 -45.08 -10.36 -26.20
CA PHE A 746 -44.35 -9.45 -27.10
C PHE A 746 -43.41 -8.57 -26.27
N ASP A 747 -42.24 -8.22 -26.81
CA ASP A 747 -41.31 -7.30 -26.17
C ASP A 747 -41.90 -5.88 -26.15
N CYS A 748 -42.51 -5.51 -25.02
CA CYS A 748 -43.14 -4.21 -24.82
C CYS A 748 -42.29 -3.34 -23.89
N ALA A 749 -41.88 -2.17 -24.37
CA ALA A 749 -41.26 -1.13 -23.55
C ALA A 749 -42.27 0.01 -23.34
N HIS A 750 -42.56 0.32 -22.07
CA HIS A 750 -43.44 1.42 -21.70
C HIS A 750 -42.63 2.62 -21.19
N ILE A 751 -42.90 3.80 -21.75
CA ILE A 751 -42.31 5.07 -21.34
C ILE A 751 -43.40 5.92 -20.69
N TYR A 752 -43.20 6.28 -19.43
CA TYR A 752 -44.17 7.04 -18.64
C TYR A 752 -43.79 8.52 -18.55
N PHE A 753 -44.68 9.40 -19.00
CA PHE A 753 -44.56 10.85 -18.86
C PHE A 753 -45.54 11.33 -17.79
N ILE A 754 -45.03 11.68 -16.61
CA ILE A 754 -45.83 12.19 -15.49
C ILE A 754 -45.77 13.71 -15.49
N ASN A 755 -46.92 14.37 -15.62
CA ASN A 755 -47.01 15.82 -15.44
C ASN A 755 -46.84 16.16 -13.96
N SER A 756 -45.73 16.81 -13.60
CA SER A 756 -45.39 17.13 -12.21
C SER A 756 -46.38 18.09 -11.53
N THR A 757 -47.22 18.81 -12.30
CA THR A 757 -48.20 19.78 -11.77
C THR A 757 -49.61 19.20 -11.67
N THR A 758 -50.08 18.45 -12.68
CA THR A 758 -51.43 17.85 -12.67
C THR A 758 -51.47 16.42 -12.11
N ARG A 759 -50.31 15.74 -12.02
CA ARG A 759 -50.15 14.30 -11.73
C ARG A 759 -50.79 13.34 -12.73
N GLU A 760 -51.17 13.84 -13.91
CA GLU A 760 -51.60 12.99 -15.02
C GLU A 760 -50.40 12.22 -15.59
N THR A 761 -50.64 10.96 -15.99
CA THR A 761 -49.61 10.05 -16.50
C THR A 761 -49.97 9.62 -17.91
N VAL A 762 -49.17 10.05 -18.89
CA VAL A 762 -49.30 9.61 -20.29
C VAL A 762 -48.33 8.46 -20.52
N VAL A 763 -48.82 7.37 -21.14
CA VAL A 763 -48.03 6.16 -21.41
C VAL A 763 -47.79 6.04 -22.91
N LEU A 764 -46.52 5.91 -23.30
CA LEU A 764 -46.12 5.59 -24.67
C LEU A 764 -45.77 4.10 -24.72
N GLY A 765 -46.55 3.30 -25.45
CA GLY A 765 -46.29 1.88 -25.66
C GLY A 765 -45.51 1.63 -26.93
N VAL A 766 -44.30 1.07 -26.82
CA VAL A 766 -43.53 0.59 -27.99
C VAL A 766 -43.52 -0.93 -27.94
N ALA A 767 -44.24 -1.56 -28.86
CA ALA A 767 -44.29 -3.02 -29.00
C ALA A 767 -43.40 -3.47 -30.16
N ALA A 768 -42.46 -4.37 -29.86
CA ALA A 768 -41.69 -5.10 -30.86
C ALA A 768 -42.24 -6.52 -30.99
N ASN A 769 -42.82 -6.84 -32.15
CA ASN A 769 -43.28 -8.19 -32.44
C ASN A 769 -42.12 -8.99 -33.07
N THR A 770 -41.69 -10.06 -32.39
CA THR A 770 -40.48 -10.82 -32.71
C THR A 770 -40.75 -12.20 -33.34
N GLU A 771 -41.97 -12.45 -33.83
CA GLU A 771 -42.30 -13.65 -34.61
C GLU A 771 -42.42 -13.34 -36.12
N TRP A 772 -41.30 -13.40 -36.85
CA TRP A 772 -41.06 -14.21 -38.06
C TRP A 772 -39.67 -13.88 -38.65
N LYS A 773 -39.22 -14.63 -39.67
CA LYS A 773 -37.85 -14.49 -40.22
C LYS A 773 -37.63 -13.15 -40.93
N SER A 774 -36.46 -12.55 -40.69
CA SER A 774 -35.82 -11.47 -41.47
C SER A 774 -36.62 -10.18 -41.72
N SER A 775 -37.25 -9.60 -40.70
CA SER A 775 -37.25 -8.13 -40.47
C SER A 775 -37.85 -7.77 -39.11
N ARG A 776 -37.41 -6.67 -38.48
CA ARG A 776 -38.05 -6.12 -37.28
C ARG A 776 -39.04 -5.02 -37.66
N ILE A 777 -40.32 -5.23 -37.37
CA ILE A 777 -41.36 -4.21 -37.50
C ILE A 777 -41.60 -3.59 -36.12
N PHE A 778 -41.45 -2.26 -36.03
CA PHE A 778 -41.82 -1.49 -34.84
C PHE A 778 -43.22 -0.93 -35.01
N THR A 779 -44.08 -1.07 -34.01
CA THR A 779 -45.40 -0.42 -33.96
C THR A 779 -45.50 0.40 -32.68
N VAL A 780 -45.75 1.71 -32.82
CA VAL A 780 -45.97 2.61 -31.68
C VAL A 780 -47.46 2.66 -31.39
N ILE A 781 -47.85 2.32 -30.17
CA ILE A 781 -49.25 2.30 -29.72
C ILE A 781 -49.40 3.40 -28.67
N LEU A 782 -50.32 4.33 -28.95
CA LEU A 782 -50.60 5.48 -28.08
C LEU A 782 -51.93 5.25 -27.36
N SER A 783 -51.90 5.18 -26.03
CA SER A 783 -53.13 5.14 -25.20
C SER A 783 -52.96 5.96 -23.93
N THR A 784 -53.85 6.92 -23.73
CA THR A 784 -54.02 7.62 -22.44
C THR A 784 -54.75 6.71 -21.46
N LEU A 785 -54.06 6.31 -20.39
CA LEU A 785 -54.63 5.55 -19.28
C LEU A 785 -55.34 6.51 -18.31
N ASP A 786 -56.67 6.59 -18.37
CA ASP A 786 -57.44 7.46 -17.49
C ASP A 786 -57.81 6.79 -16.15
N SER A 787 -57.58 7.52 -15.05
CA SER A 787 -58.04 7.24 -13.68
C SER A 787 -57.65 5.89 -13.01
N LEU A 788 -56.50 5.86 -12.31
CA LEU A 788 -56.17 4.78 -11.36
C LEU A 788 -55.72 5.27 -9.96
N THR A 789 -56.57 6.08 -9.31
CA THR A 789 -56.36 6.53 -7.91
C THR A 789 -57.54 6.26 -6.97
N LYS A 790 -58.61 5.57 -7.41
CA LYS A 790 -59.84 5.35 -6.61
C LYS A 790 -60.49 3.97 -6.77
N SER A 791 -59.88 2.92 -6.23
CA SER A 791 -60.61 1.85 -5.53
C SER A 791 -59.68 1.00 -4.65
N LYS A 792 -60.25 0.33 -3.64
CA LYS A 792 -59.63 -0.80 -2.95
C LYS A 792 -60.34 -2.09 -3.40
N ASN A 793 -59.58 -3.19 -3.46
CA ASN A 793 -59.99 -4.59 -3.64
C ASN A 793 -60.41 -5.09 -5.04
N ARG A 794 -59.75 -6.21 -5.42
CA ARG A 794 -60.18 -7.34 -6.27
C ARG A 794 -60.33 -7.15 -7.80
N ASN A 795 -59.61 -8.02 -8.50
CA ASN A 795 -59.89 -8.64 -9.80
C ASN A 795 -60.55 -7.79 -10.90
N LEU A 796 -59.72 -7.17 -11.75
CA LEU A 796 -60.12 -6.71 -13.09
C LEU A 796 -59.07 -7.14 -14.12
N GLN A 797 -59.47 -7.96 -15.09
CA GLN A 797 -58.85 -8.00 -16.41
C GLN A 797 -59.58 -6.96 -17.30
N PRO A 798 -58.87 -5.98 -17.88
CA PRO A 798 -59.38 -5.20 -19.01
C PRO A 798 -59.20 -5.98 -20.33
N PRO A 799 -60.09 -5.80 -21.33
CA PRO A 799 -60.06 -6.58 -22.57
C PRO A 799 -59.11 -5.99 -23.63
N LEU A 800 -58.56 -6.86 -24.47
CA LEU A 800 -58.01 -6.50 -25.78
C LEU A 800 -58.84 -7.18 -26.87
N SER A 801 -59.58 -6.38 -27.64
CA SER A 801 -60.23 -6.76 -28.90
C SER A 801 -59.58 -5.98 -30.05
N PRO A 802 -59.25 -6.62 -31.19
CA PRO A 802 -58.32 -6.06 -32.16
C PRO A 802 -58.96 -5.02 -33.10
N LEU A 803 -58.22 -3.95 -33.42
CA LEU A 803 -58.63 -2.94 -34.41
C LEU A 803 -57.44 -2.46 -35.27
N LEU A 804 -57.54 -2.82 -36.55
CA LEU A 804 -56.79 -2.51 -37.77
C LEU A 804 -55.52 -1.61 -37.76
N TYR A 805 -54.57 -2.04 -38.61
CA TYR A 805 -53.44 -1.25 -39.13
C TYR A 805 -53.88 -0.09 -40.04
N ASP A 806 -53.09 1.00 -40.05
CA ASP A 806 -52.73 1.74 -41.27
C ASP A 806 -51.20 1.87 -41.30
N SER A 807 -50.57 1.58 -42.44
CA SER A 807 -49.16 1.19 -42.52
C SER A 807 -48.35 2.11 -43.44
N LYS A 808 -47.95 3.29 -42.93
CA LYS A 808 -47.27 4.33 -43.73
C LYS A 808 -46.02 4.97 -43.10
N LEU A 809 -45.24 4.22 -42.33
CA LEU A 809 -43.79 4.46 -42.26
C LEU A 809 -43.05 3.16 -41.86
N ILE A 810 -42.22 2.64 -42.75
CA ILE A 810 -41.34 1.49 -42.47
C ILE A 810 -39.92 1.88 -42.87
N LEU A 811 -39.02 1.98 -41.88
CA LEU A 811 -37.59 2.18 -42.08
C LEU A 811 -36.84 0.98 -41.48
N GLY A 812 -36.09 0.26 -42.30
CA GLY A 812 -35.38 -0.95 -41.89
C GLY A 812 -34.29 -0.67 -40.85
N ALA A 813 -34.27 -1.48 -39.79
CA ALA A 813 -33.40 -1.28 -38.62
C ALA A 813 -31.90 -1.20 -38.96
N ASP A 814 -31.43 -1.96 -39.95
CA ASP A 814 -30.02 -1.97 -40.35
C ASP A 814 -29.55 -0.62 -40.89
N ARG A 815 -30.44 0.11 -41.58
CA ARG A 815 -30.15 1.50 -41.98
C ARG A 815 -30.05 2.39 -40.75
N ILE A 816 -30.99 2.34 -39.81
CA ILE A 816 -30.96 3.20 -38.61
C ILE A 816 -29.69 2.95 -37.78
N SER A 817 -29.31 1.68 -37.59
CA SER A 817 -28.04 1.27 -36.94
C SER A 817 -26.81 1.85 -37.64
N HIS A 818 -26.74 1.80 -38.97
CA HIS A 818 -25.60 2.32 -39.73
C HIS A 818 -25.57 3.86 -39.79
N LEU A 819 -26.74 4.50 -39.81
CA LEU A 819 -26.91 5.95 -39.90
C LEU A 819 -26.55 6.65 -38.57
N LEU A 820 -26.87 6.04 -37.42
CA LEU A 820 -26.47 6.54 -36.10
C LEU A 820 -24.96 6.46 -35.85
N ARG A 821 -24.27 5.44 -36.38
CA ARG A 821 -22.79 5.30 -36.26
C ARG A 821 -22.01 6.37 -37.02
N ASN A 822 -22.65 7.08 -37.96
CA ASN A 822 -22.02 8.06 -38.83
C ASN A 822 -22.35 9.51 -38.43
N GLY A 823 -22.63 9.77 -37.14
CA GLY A 823 -22.68 11.13 -36.58
C GLY A 823 -24.01 11.89 -36.74
N MET A 824 -25.10 11.21 -37.09
CA MET A 824 -26.43 11.86 -37.24
C MET A 824 -27.29 11.73 -35.98
N SER A 825 -28.15 12.72 -35.74
CA SER A 825 -29.03 12.78 -34.55
C SER A 825 -30.51 12.57 -34.89
N VAL A 826 -31.27 12.15 -33.88
CA VAL A 826 -32.72 11.91 -33.97
C VAL A 826 -33.41 12.77 -32.93
N SER A 827 -34.43 13.54 -33.32
CA SER A 827 -35.20 14.39 -32.40
C SER A 827 -36.69 14.04 -32.43
N ALA A 828 -37.30 14.04 -31.25
CA ALA A 828 -38.75 13.94 -31.09
C ALA A 828 -39.23 15.17 -30.30
N SER A 829 -40.27 15.83 -30.80
CA SER A 829 -40.82 17.06 -30.22
C SER A 829 -42.32 16.92 -29.95
N LEU A 830 -42.76 17.48 -28.82
CA LEU A 830 -44.15 17.48 -28.40
C LEU A 830 -44.69 18.91 -28.43
N ASN A 831 -45.37 19.28 -29.52
CA ASN A 831 -45.87 20.64 -29.70
C ASN A 831 -47.32 20.72 -29.24
N ARG A 832 -47.62 21.59 -28.25
CA ARG A 832 -49.00 21.88 -27.83
C ARG A 832 -49.66 22.75 -28.90
N ILE A 833 -50.80 22.32 -29.45
CA ILE A 833 -51.50 23.04 -30.52
C ILE A 833 -52.94 23.32 -30.11
N GLY A 834 -53.25 24.61 -30.00
CA GLY A 834 -54.56 25.11 -29.60
C GLY A 834 -54.77 25.19 -28.09
N GLY A 835 -55.62 26.13 -27.69
CA GLY A 835 -56.04 26.32 -26.30
C GLY A 835 -57.09 25.29 -25.87
N ASN A 836 -56.68 24.02 -25.76
CA ASN A 836 -57.09 23.02 -24.74
C ASN A 836 -56.59 21.63 -25.14
N GLU A 837 -55.73 21.04 -24.30
CA GLU A 837 -55.43 19.59 -24.18
C GLU A 837 -55.18 18.77 -25.46
N LYS A 838 -54.72 19.40 -26.55
CA LYS A 838 -54.21 18.69 -27.74
C LYS A 838 -52.74 19.00 -27.99
N TYR A 839 -51.99 17.91 -28.13
CA TYR A 839 -50.57 17.91 -28.48
C TYR A 839 -50.41 17.22 -29.84
N GLN A 840 -49.64 17.84 -30.74
CA GLN A 840 -49.17 17.18 -31.94
C GLN A 840 -47.74 16.68 -31.70
N TYR A 841 -47.57 15.37 -31.86
CA TYR A 841 -46.29 14.69 -31.81
C TYR A 841 -45.60 14.86 -33.16
N VAL A 842 -44.37 15.39 -33.19
CA VAL A 842 -43.59 15.59 -34.43
C VAL A 842 -42.18 15.04 -34.23
N ILE A 843 -41.85 14.00 -34.98
CA ILE A 843 -40.53 13.36 -35.00
C ILE A 843 -39.77 13.90 -36.21
N ASN A 844 -38.63 14.57 -35.95
CA ASN A 844 -37.80 15.17 -36.98
C ASN A 844 -36.41 14.51 -36.98
N LEU A 845 -36.06 13.91 -38.12
CA LEU A 845 -34.73 13.40 -38.42
C LEU A 845 -33.90 14.53 -39.06
N THR A 846 -32.65 14.71 -38.65
CA THR A 846 -31.81 15.80 -39.16
C THR A 846 -30.35 15.36 -39.32
N VAL A 847 -29.72 15.81 -40.40
CA VAL A 847 -28.38 15.40 -40.83
C VAL A 847 -27.43 16.59 -40.66
N ASP A 848 -26.36 16.42 -39.88
CA ASP A 848 -25.27 17.40 -39.76
C ASP A 848 -24.04 16.88 -40.54
N PRO A 849 -23.52 17.62 -41.54
CA PRO A 849 -22.44 17.14 -42.40
C PRO A 849 -21.02 17.53 -41.96
N THR A 850 -20.82 18.13 -40.77
CA THR A 850 -19.56 18.83 -40.43
C THR A 850 -18.56 18.06 -39.54
N GLY A 851 -18.15 16.84 -39.94
CA GLY A 851 -17.13 16.04 -39.24
C GLY A 851 -16.31 15.13 -40.16
N ALA A 852 -15.18 15.62 -40.69
CA ALA A 852 -14.49 14.96 -41.81
C ALA A 852 -13.63 13.75 -41.44
N ILE A 853 -13.77 12.65 -42.21
CA ILE A 853 -12.74 11.61 -42.41
C ILE A 853 -12.45 11.50 -43.92
N ARG A 854 -11.16 11.35 -44.28
CA ARG A 854 -10.70 11.27 -45.67
C ARG A 854 -10.51 9.83 -46.16
N TRP A 855 -10.88 9.61 -47.43
CA TRP A 855 -10.60 8.46 -48.31
C TRP A 855 -9.32 8.70 -49.15
N PRO A 856 -8.88 7.81 -50.09
CA PRO A 856 -9.11 6.37 -50.32
C PRO A 856 -7.73 5.64 -50.25
N PRO A 857 -7.34 4.61 -51.06
CA PRO A 857 -8.04 3.49 -51.74
C PRO A 857 -7.57 2.11 -51.16
N THR A 858 -7.70 0.91 -51.73
CA THR A 858 -8.18 0.31 -53.01
C THR A 858 -9.17 -0.86 -52.70
N ALA A 859 -9.77 -1.62 -53.63
CA ALA A 859 -9.74 -1.64 -55.10
C ALA A 859 -11.17 -1.67 -55.71
N LYS A 860 -11.27 -1.46 -57.03
CA LYS A 860 -12.51 -1.51 -57.84
C LYS A 860 -12.95 -2.98 -58.06
N ILE A 861 -14.23 -3.35 -58.20
CA ILE A 861 -15.32 -2.88 -59.09
C ILE A 861 -15.03 -3.11 -60.59
N LEU A 862 -15.65 -4.17 -61.12
CA LEU A 862 -16.10 -4.38 -62.52
C LEU A 862 -17.34 -5.29 -62.38
N ASP A 863 -18.55 -4.75 -62.46
CA ASP A 863 -19.32 -4.44 -63.70
C ASP A 863 -19.80 -5.68 -64.47
N GLN A 864 -21.10 -5.96 -64.34
CA GLN A 864 -21.94 -6.29 -65.50
C GLN A 864 -23.20 -5.42 -65.50
N MET A 865 -23.54 -4.93 -66.70
CA MET A 865 -24.74 -4.14 -66.99
C MET A 865 -25.98 -5.06 -66.93
N ALA A 866 -27.11 -4.71 -66.30
CA ALA A 866 -27.96 -3.53 -66.43
C ALA A 866 -28.85 -3.53 -67.69
N TRP A 867 -30.17 -3.62 -67.49
CA TRP A 867 -31.16 -3.11 -68.43
C TRP A 867 -32.27 -2.36 -67.68
N LEU A 868 -32.58 -1.14 -68.13
CA LEU A 868 -33.70 -0.36 -67.63
C LEU A 868 -34.97 -0.79 -68.39
N GLY A 869 -35.82 -1.58 -67.73
CA GLY A 869 -37.07 -2.11 -68.27
C GLY A 869 -38.28 -1.68 -67.46
N THR A 870 -38.94 -0.62 -67.92
CA THR A 870 -40.29 -0.13 -67.54
C THR A 870 -41.19 -1.07 -66.75
N SER A 871 -41.62 -0.63 -65.56
CA SER A 871 -42.92 -0.89 -64.91
C SER A 871 -43.62 -2.26 -65.10
N MET A 872 -43.68 -3.01 -63.99
CA MET A 872 -44.56 -4.15 -63.66
C MET A 872 -44.03 -5.60 -63.85
N LEU A 873 -44.24 -6.39 -62.78
CA LEU A 873 -44.48 -7.85 -62.69
C LEU A 873 -43.33 -8.89 -62.72
N ALA A 874 -43.62 -10.00 -62.01
CA ALA A 874 -43.14 -11.39 -62.14
C ALA A 874 -41.71 -11.79 -61.67
N HIS A 875 -41.64 -12.25 -60.40
CA HIS A 875 -41.21 -13.58 -59.93
C HIS A 875 -39.95 -14.34 -60.45
N ASP A 876 -39.27 -14.94 -59.45
CA ASP A 876 -38.49 -16.21 -59.42
C ASP A 876 -36.95 -16.25 -59.67
N THR A 877 -36.34 -17.25 -59.04
CA THR A 877 -34.89 -17.53 -58.75
C THR A 877 -34.31 -18.66 -59.63
N PRO A 878 -33.01 -19.09 -59.61
CA PRO A 878 -31.87 -18.83 -58.68
C PRO A 878 -30.58 -18.34 -59.45
N THR A 879 -29.27 -18.65 -59.25
CA THR A 879 -28.50 -19.65 -58.43
C THR A 879 -27.01 -19.25 -58.24
N GLU A 880 -26.32 -19.93 -57.30
CA GLU A 880 -24.88 -20.29 -57.21
C GLU A 880 -23.72 -19.25 -57.32
N LEU A 881 -23.13 -19.00 -56.15
CA LEU A 881 -21.67 -18.93 -55.83
C LEU A 881 -20.74 -17.98 -56.60
N LEU A 882 -20.48 -16.82 -55.98
CA LEU A 882 -19.28 -16.68 -55.12
C LEU A 882 -19.59 -15.78 -53.90
#